data_AF-A0A7W1KWF9-F1
#
_entry.id   AF-A0A7W1KWF9-F1
#
_cell.length_a   1.000
_cell.length_b   1.000
_cell.length_c   1.000
_cell.angle_alpha   90.00
_cell.angle_beta   90.00
_cell.angle_gamma   90.00
#
_symmetry.space_group_name_H-M   'P 1'
#
loop_
_entity.id
_entity.type
_entity.pdbx_description
1 polymer ?
#
loop_
_entity_poly.entity_id
_entity_poly.type
_entity_poly.pdbx_seq_one_letter_code
_entity_poly.pdbx_strand_id
1 'polypeptide(L)'
;MKKFSSISFVSVLVLASFALLSYGQEGGVGGSAFYKNDITYSTEVVTPHINWATTLPGGPIKSFFIPSVQYGRDLVELMQRLSLQPTTVSIDRSWDINCWGIGDYYGHEYRGDRDDFQTVYGYVEKDIVGPVQFEVMVIPGLNGWSRMTRATRDAILHRVQLGAGLVLLHPFVGDVQGHPFKGDEPVGDERIWEVSPLVGVANDAVNERGYPEINQDAVTKGKWEVAQKHFITEGLPLELIPEGSIGGSFYKYRANGEVLIRSGAYPIVAAKTYGKGRVVALGYTEEGFTPQSISPVETKIYWDYWEYQYSLLARSILWASRREPDVRINELTAGSASIKLNLKSSAPRRIEIEIDGRNAFGQALGSQRQTKDLVAGETLIEIPADTLRPPTGWSGGRQIFNVIIRDVQLRTTLNWGSATLEWPKRAMMTMAKPAADVYKRGETLSAVLRAAGDLSGLQMRMQVADDMGRLLGVITKTARGERTLTYPLADFLGKFALVTGELVDERGAIVDQVRARPVMIVQDTRRPKEYTALVSFGGTKHYLQDAQMRMVRGMAADTGFTWGGDVDNSLNIPRGSFGVYWYDRGPTTTEGMEQAIADYQRKGDFESLGYLTKKELFKRTGDKKFCNERLLSTTQGFCERCPTLCALRPATRRAITWTTTSSVMRARSPLTATRSTSIGVRGPWRNSVPG
;
A
#
# COMPACT_ATOMS: atom_id res chain seq x y z
N MET A 1 -44.37 68.32 4.89
CA MET A 1 -44.71 67.41 3.76
C MET A 1 -43.74 66.22 3.74
N LYS A 2 -44.27 65.02 3.45
CA LYS A 2 -43.57 63.82 2.90
C LYS A 2 -42.38 63.17 3.68
N LYS A 3 -42.71 61.99 4.24
CA LYS A 3 -41.95 60.71 4.20
C LYS A 3 -40.54 60.65 4.78
N PHE A 4 -40.44 60.18 6.03
CA PHE A 4 -39.36 59.26 6.41
C PHE A 4 -39.70 57.85 5.90
N SER A 5 -38.74 57.18 5.25
CA SER A 5 -38.91 55.82 4.75
C SER A 5 -38.38 54.82 5.78
N SER A 6 -39.21 53.85 6.18
CA SER A 6 -38.78 52.73 7.01
C SER A 6 -37.86 51.80 6.20
N ILE A 7 -36.58 51.76 6.53
CA ILE A 7 -35.71 50.65 6.11
C ILE A 7 -36.01 49.51 7.08
N SER A 8 -36.74 48.49 6.61
CA SER A 8 -37.14 47.36 7.45
C SER A 8 -35.94 46.58 7.96
N PHE A 9 -35.91 46.35 9.27
CA PHE A 9 -34.91 45.52 9.97
C PHE A 9 -34.75 44.12 9.34
N VAL A 10 -35.83 43.62 8.73
CA VAL A 10 -35.88 42.37 7.95
C VAL A 10 -34.82 42.32 6.85
N SER A 11 -34.57 43.42 6.13
CA SER A 11 -33.62 43.43 5.01
C SER A 11 -32.17 43.23 5.46
N VAL A 12 -31.80 43.71 6.66
CA VAL A 12 -30.48 43.50 7.25
C VAL A 12 -30.31 42.05 7.70
N LEU A 13 -31.36 41.46 8.30
CA LEU A 13 -31.35 40.06 8.73
C LEU A 13 -31.30 39.08 7.55
N VAL A 14 -31.99 39.38 6.44
CA VAL A 14 -31.93 38.58 5.21
C VAL A 14 -30.55 38.69 4.55
N LEU A 15 -29.94 39.88 4.48
CA LEU A 15 -28.58 40.02 3.96
C LEU A 15 -27.52 39.33 4.83
N ALA A 16 -27.66 39.37 6.17
CA ALA A 16 -26.80 38.59 7.08
C ALA A 16 -27.00 37.08 6.89
N SER A 17 -28.24 36.63 6.66
CA SER A 17 -28.53 35.21 6.38
C SER A 17 -27.95 34.76 5.04
N PHE A 18 -27.99 35.60 4.00
CA PHE A 18 -27.33 35.30 2.72
C PHE A 18 -25.80 35.35 2.81
N ALA A 19 -25.21 36.23 3.62
CA ALA A 19 -23.76 36.24 3.86
C ALA A 19 -23.29 34.97 4.60
N LEU A 20 -24.09 34.46 5.55
CA LEU A 20 -23.85 33.19 6.24
C LEU A 20 -24.10 31.95 5.37
N LEU A 21 -24.91 32.07 4.30
CA LEU A 21 -25.16 31.00 3.32
C LEU A 21 -24.24 31.07 2.09
N SER A 22 -23.50 32.17 1.89
CA SER A 22 -22.56 32.38 0.77
C SER A 22 -21.09 32.35 1.18
N TYR A 23 -20.79 32.29 2.48
CA TYR A 23 -19.63 31.53 2.96
C TYR A 23 -19.92 30.03 2.82
N GLY A 24 -20.01 29.57 1.56
CA GLY A 24 -19.71 28.17 1.28
C GLY A 24 -18.29 27.94 1.74
N GLN A 25 -18.09 27.17 2.80
CA GLN A 25 -16.77 26.62 3.08
C GLN A 25 -16.33 25.91 1.80
N GLU A 26 -15.21 26.32 1.22
CA GLU A 26 -14.48 25.43 0.31
C GLU A 26 -14.27 24.13 1.09
N GLY A 27 -14.97 23.08 0.69
CA GLY A 27 -14.95 21.80 1.39
C GLY A 27 -13.52 21.29 1.39
N GLY A 28 -12.86 21.35 2.55
CA GLY A 28 -11.44 21.09 2.62
C GLY A 28 -11.14 19.65 2.23
N VAL A 29 -10.14 19.50 1.36
CA VAL A 29 -9.74 18.20 0.80
C VAL A 29 -9.35 17.25 1.93
N GLY A 30 -9.81 16.00 1.86
CA GLY A 30 -9.49 15.00 2.87
C GLY A 30 -10.03 15.32 4.27
N GLY A 31 -11.17 16.01 4.37
CA GLY A 31 -11.83 16.29 5.66
C GLY A 31 -11.18 17.40 6.49
N SER A 32 -10.37 18.26 5.86
CA SER A 32 -9.78 19.45 6.50
C SER A 32 -10.72 20.65 6.50
N ALA A 33 -10.36 21.68 7.29
CA ALA A 33 -11.07 22.97 7.31
C ALA A 33 -10.51 24.01 6.33
N PHE A 34 -9.55 23.64 5.47
CA PHE A 34 -8.85 24.53 4.54
C PHE A 34 -8.44 23.78 3.25
N TYR A 35 -8.17 24.54 2.18
CA TYR A 35 -7.68 23.98 0.92
C TYR A 35 -6.23 23.49 1.02
N LYS A 36 -5.96 22.30 0.48
CA LYS A 36 -4.62 21.73 0.29
C LYS A 36 -4.58 20.89 -0.99
N ASN A 37 -3.41 20.83 -1.64
CA ASN A 37 -3.19 20.02 -2.83
C ASN A 37 -2.99 18.55 -2.44
N ASP A 38 -4.09 17.88 -2.12
CA ASP A 38 -4.15 16.51 -1.60
C ASP A 38 -5.30 15.75 -2.29
N ILE A 39 -5.65 14.55 -1.82
CA ILE A 39 -6.76 13.74 -2.31
C ILE A 39 -7.85 13.58 -1.25
N THR A 40 -9.12 13.56 -1.67
CA THR A 40 -10.24 13.12 -0.82
C THR A 40 -10.50 11.64 -1.05
N TYR A 41 -10.33 10.84 0.00
CA TYR A 41 -10.53 9.39 -0.05
C TYR A 41 -12.03 9.05 -0.07
N SER A 42 -12.45 8.21 -1.02
CA SER A 42 -13.84 7.75 -1.19
C SER A 42 -13.93 6.22 -1.18
N THR A 43 -15.01 5.70 -0.59
CA THR A 43 -15.32 4.26 -0.53
C THR A 43 -16.16 3.76 -1.72
N GLU A 44 -16.46 4.61 -2.71
CA GLU A 44 -17.22 4.27 -3.92
C GLU A 44 -16.73 3.01 -4.65
N VAL A 45 -15.41 2.86 -4.77
CA VAL A 45 -14.81 1.64 -5.35
C VAL A 45 -14.71 0.57 -4.27
N VAL A 46 -15.66 -0.37 -4.30
CA VAL A 46 -15.74 -1.50 -3.35
C VAL A 46 -14.86 -2.67 -3.79
N THR A 47 -13.96 -3.11 -2.91
CA THR A 47 -13.22 -4.38 -2.99
C THR A 47 -13.95 -5.47 -2.20
N PRO A 48 -13.69 -6.76 -2.45
CA PRO A 48 -14.11 -7.83 -1.54
C PRO A 48 -13.49 -7.63 -0.15
N HIS A 49 -14.31 -7.59 0.89
CA HIS A 49 -13.86 -7.41 2.27
C HIS A 49 -14.86 -7.99 3.28
N ILE A 50 -14.42 -8.16 4.52
CA ILE A 50 -15.30 -8.51 5.64
C ILE A 50 -15.79 -7.23 6.32
N ASN A 51 -17.11 -7.08 6.47
CA ASN A 51 -17.76 -5.93 7.09
C ASN A 51 -17.61 -5.92 8.63
N TRP A 52 -16.36 -5.92 9.12
CA TRP A 52 -16.02 -6.10 10.53
C TRP A 52 -16.78 -5.15 11.45
N ALA A 53 -16.65 -3.84 11.22
CA ALA A 53 -17.09 -2.79 12.14
C ALA A 53 -17.59 -1.53 11.41
N THR A 54 -18.31 -1.70 10.30
CA THR A 54 -18.86 -0.60 9.46
C THR A 54 -19.93 0.24 10.16
N THR A 55 -20.46 -0.22 11.29
CA THR A 55 -21.35 0.55 12.19
C THR A 55 -20.90 0.32 13.63
N LEU A 56 -20.66 1.42 14.37
CA LEU A 56 -20.09 1.42 15.72
C LEU A 56 -21.04 2.07 16.74
N PRO A 57 -21.04 1.62 18.01
CA PRO A 57 -21.64 2.37 19.11
C PRO A 57 -21.06 3.78 19.19
N GLY A 58 -21.90 4.81 19.20
CA GLY A 58 -21.49 6.22 19.18
C GLY A 58 -21.14 6.81 17.80
N GLY A 59 -21.36 6.05 16.70
CA GLY A 59 -21.11 6.53 15.34
C GLY A 59 -19.64 6.45 14.89
N PRO A 60 -19.29 7.01 13.71
CA PRO A 60 -17.94 6.94 13.16
C PRO A 60 -16.89 7.59 14.06
N ILE A 61 -15.65 7.08 14.02
CA ILE A 61 -14.54 7.61 14.84
C ILE A 61 -13.93 8.84 14.17
N LYS A 62 -13.94 9.98 14.86
CA LYS A 62 -13.27 11.21 14.41
C LYS A 62 -11.77 11.04 14.56
N SER A 63 -11.06 11.04 13.44
CA SER A 63 -9.70 10.49 13.39
C SER A 63 -8.80 11.29 12.46
N PHE A 64 -7.50 11.29 12.73
CA PHE A 64 -6.50 11.88 11.83
C PHE A 64 -5.57 10.79 11.29
N PHE A 65 -5.27 10.82 9.99
CA PHE A 65 -4.40 9.86 9.31
C PHE A 65 -3.38 10.55 8.41
N ILE A 66 -2.19 9.95 8.30
CA ILE A 66 -1.21 10.27 7.26
C ILE A 66 -1.04 9.05 6.33
N PRO A 67 -1.90 8.87 5.32
CA PRO A 67 -1.72 7.81 4.32
C PRO A 67 -0.51 8.08 3.39
N SER A 68 0.14 7.03 2.91
CA SER A 68 1.10 7.14 1.80
C SER A 68 0.40 7.54 0.51
N VAL A 69 1.09 8.27 -0.38
CA VAL A 69 0.55 8.58 -1.71
C VAL A 69 0.51 7.33 -2.58
N GLN A 70 1.57 6.50 -2.55
CA GLN A 70 1.60 5.23 -3.29
C GLN A 70 0.56 4.21 -2.77
N TYR A 71 0.40 4.11 -1.45
CA TYR A 71 -0.44 3.09 -0.79
C TYR A 71 -1.75 3.64 -0.21
N GLY A 72 -2.19 4.84 -0.62
CA GLY A 72 -3.35 5.53 -0.03
C GLY A 72 -4.66 4.75 -0.07
N ARG A 73 -4.77 3.74 -0.97
CA ARG A 73 -5.89 2.79 -0.99
C ARG A 73 -6.08 2.07 0.34
N ASP A 74 -5.04 1.88 1.16
CA ASP A 74 -5.15 1.28 2.49
C ASP A 74 -6.10 2.02 3.44
N LEU A 75 -6.21 3.35 3.31
CA LEU A 75 -7.18 4.10 4.08
C LEU A 75 -8.61 3.75 3.65
N VAL A 76 -8.86 3.59 2.35
CA VAL A 76 -10.18 3.20 1.83
C VAL A 76 -10.53 1.77 2.26
N GLU A 77 -9.57 0.85 2.21
CA GLU A 77 -9.74 -0.52 2.72
C GLU A 77 -10.08 -0.51 4.22
N LEU A 78 -9.44 0.35 5.01
CA LEU A 78 -9.75 0.52 6.43
C LEU A 78 -11.14 1.14 6.64
N MET A 79 -11.52 2.17 5.87
CA MET A 79 -12.86 2.80 5.91
C MET A 79 -13.99 1.84 5.51
N GLN A 80 -13.73 0.87 4.63
CA GLN A 80 -14.68 -0.19 4.27
C GLN A 80 -14.83 -1.25 5.36
N ARG A 81 -13.89 -1.34 6.32
CA ARG A 81 -13.91 -2.32 7.43
C ARG A 81 -14.27 -1.72 8.78
N LEU A 82 -14.02 -0.42 8.98
CA LEU A 82 -14.22 0.30 10.24
C LEU A 82 -14.94 1.64 9.99
N SER A 83 -15.96 1.95 10.78
CA SER A 83 -16.71 3.22 10.69
C SER A 83 -15.82 4.40 11.12
N LEU A 84 -15.31 5.16 10.15
CA LEU A 84 -14.38 6.27 10.34
C LEU A 84 -14.93 7.59 9.78
N GLN A 85 -14.59 8.69 10.43
CA GLN A 85 -14.68 10.05 9.89
C GLN A 85 -13.26 10.66 9.90
N PRO A 86 -12.42 10.35 8.88
CA PRO A 86 -11.01 10.73 8.89
C PRO A 86 -10.80 12.15 8.34
N THR A 87 -9.90 12.90 8.98
CA THR A 87 -9.13 13.98 8.35
C THR A 87 -7.78 13.40 7.92
N THR A 88 -7.32 13.71 6.70
CA THR A 88 -6.19 13.03 6.06
C THR A 88 -5.18 14.01 5.49
N VAL A 89 -3.89 13.83 5.72
CA VAL A 89 -2.82 14.47 4.92
C VAL A 89 -1.99 13.39 4.27
N SER A 90 -2.04 13.24 2.95
CA SER A 90 -1.26 12.21 2.28
C SER A 90 0.21 12.63 2.19
N ILE A 91 1.15 11.76 2.59
CA ILE A 91 2.60 12.00 2.51
C ILE A 91 3.30 10.68 2.20
N ASP A 92 4.16 10.66 1.19
CA ASP A 92 5.00 9.50 0.88
C ASP A 92 6.41 9.59 1.48
N ARG A 93 7.07 8.45 1.68
CA ARG A 93 8.48 8.40 2.10
C ARG A 93 9.38 8.86 0.95
N SER A 94 9.02 8.53 -0.29
CA SER A 94 9.74 8.94 -1.51
C SER A 94 9.34 10.35 -1.94
N TRP A 95 10.32 11.25 -2.08
CA TRP A 95 10.08 12.66 -2.38
C TRP A 95 9.38 12.90 -3.73
N ASP A 96 9.70 12.11 -4.75
CA ASP A 96 9.15 12.21 -6.10
C ASP A 96 7.69 11.75 -6.15
N ILE A 97 7.35 10.65 -5.47
CA ILE A 97 5.97 10.20 -5.29
C ILE A 97 5.17 11.22 -4.47
N ASN A 98 5.76 11.80 -3.42
CA ASN A 98 5.11 12.85 -2.64
C ASN A 98 4.87 14.13 -3.46
N CYS A 99 5.82 14.52 -4.31
CA CYS A 99 5.75 15.72 -5.15
C CYS A 99 4.76 15.57 -6.31
N TRP A 100 4.88 14.48 -7.07
CA TRP A 100 4.21 14.30 -8.36
C TRP A 100 3.03 13.32 -8.34
N GLY A 101 2.86 12.53 -7.28
CA GLY A 101 1.85 11.46 -7.24
C GLY A 101 0.39 11.93 -7.11
N ILE A 102 0.15 13.13 -6.56
CA ILE A 102 -1.17 13.77 -6.42
C ILE A 102 -1.06 15.30 -6.55
N GLY A 103 -2.15 15.96 -6.94
CA GLY A 103 -2.18 17.40 -7.23
C GLY A 103 -2.00 17.69 -8.72
N ASP A 104 -1.50 18.89 -9.05
CA ASP A 104 -1.42 19.40 -10.44
C ASP A 104 -0.27 18.79 -11.28
N TYR A 105 0.39 17.74 -10.80
CA TYR A 105 1.44 16.94 -11.47
C TYR A 105 2.72 17.70 -11.95
N TYR A 106 2.71 19.03 -11.93
CA TYR A 106 3.76 19.89 -12.52
C TYR A 106 4.20 21.07 -11.62
N GLY A 107 3.50 21.33 -10.50
CA GLY A 107 3.86 22.38 -9.53
C GLY A 107 4.44 21.82 -8.24
N HIS A 108 5.78 21.75 -8.13
CA HIS A 108 6.49 21.29 -6.93
C HIS A 108 6.19 22.14 -5.66
N GLU A 109 5.86 23.42 -5.85
CA GLU A 109 5.56 24.37 -4.77
C GLU A 109 4.34 23.96 -3.94
N TYR A 110 3.48 23.13 -4.51
CA TYR A 110 2.23 22.69 -3.90
C TYR A 110 2.38 21.53 -2.92
N ARG A 111 3.48 20.76 -2.99
CA ARG A 111 3.68 19.55 -2.18
C ARG A 111 5.12 19.34 -1.67
N GLY A 112 6.09 20.10 -2.16
CA GLY A 112 7.50 19.93 -1.84
C GLY A 112 8.32 19.42 -3.02
N ASP A 113 9.62 19.25 -2.80
CA ASP A 113 10.58 18.71 -3.77
C ASP A 113 11.58 17.82 -3.00
N ARG A 114 12.65 17.33 -3.65
CA ARG A 114 13.71 16.58 -3.00
C ARG A 114 14.25 17.35 -1.79
N ASP A 115 14.24 16.69 -0.63
CA ASP A 115 14.69 17.22 0.66
C ASP A 115 13.88 18.44 1.18
N ASP A 116 12.72 18.76 0.59
CA ASP A 116 11.80 19.80 1.06
C ASP A 116 10.37 19.25 1.18
N PHE A 117 9.99 18.89 2.41
CA PHE A 117 8.63 18.44 2.76
C PHE A 117 7.84 19.52 3.54
N GLN A 118 8.30 20.77 3.56
CA GLN A 118 7.72 21.81 4.43
C GLN A 118 6.24 22.06 4.15
N THR A 119 5.81 22.01 2.88
CA THR A 119 4.42 22.24 2.49
C THR A 119 3.48 21.18 3.05
N VAL A 120 3.82 19.88 2.91
CA VAL A 120 2.96 18.78 3.37
C VAL A 120 2.97 18.63 4.89
N TYR A 121 4.11 18.82 5.55
CA TYR A 121 4.13 18.88 7.02
C TYR A 121 3.44 20.14 7.56
N GLY A 122 3.41 21.25 6.81
CA GLY A 122 2.59 22.42 7.10
C GLY A 122 1.09 22.17 6.98
N TYR A 123 0.64 21.22 6.15
CA TYR A 123 -0.75 20.75 6.16
C TYR A 123 -1.07 19.94 7.42
N VAL A 124 -0.16 19.03 7.83
CA VAL A 124 -0.29 18.29 9.11
C VAL A 124 -0.37 19.28 10.28
N GLU A 125 0.51 20.29 10.33
CA GLU A 125 0.50 21.30 11.39
C GLU A 125 -0.84 22.02 11.48
N LYS A 126 -1.41 22.47 10.36
CA LYS A 126 -2.70 23.17 10.35
C LYS A 126 -3.86 22.31 10.87
N ASP A 127 -3.93 21.04 10.46
CA ASP A 127 -4.96 20.11 10.94
C ASP A 127 -4.77 19.77 12.44
N ILE A 128 -3.54 19.51 12.87
CA ILE A 128 -3.20 19.06 14.24
C ILE A 128 -3.16 20.19 15.27
N VAL A 129 -2.71 21.39 14.91
CA VAL A 129 -2.72 22.58 15.80
C VAL A 129 -4.09 23.26 15.79
N GLY A 130 -4.89 23.04 14.73
CA GLY A 130 -6.25 23.58 14.60
C GLY A 130 -7.24 23.10 15.67
N PRO A 131 -8.43 23.72 15.76
CA PRO A 131 -9.39 23.47 16.85
C PRO A 131 -10.09 22.10 16.77
N VAL A 132 -9.98 21.39 15.64
CA VAL A 132 -10.62 20.08 15.41
C VAL A 132 -10.17 19.08 16.46
N GLN A 133 -11.11 18.34 17.04
CA GLN A 133 -10.84 17.31 18.04
C GLN A 133 -10.85 15.92 17.38
N PHE A 134 -9.77 15.18 17.58
CA PHE A 134 -9.60 13.81 17.10
C PHE A 134 -9.64 12.85 18.29
N GLU A 135 -10.41 11.78 18.18
CA GLU A 135 -10.46 10.68 19.15
C GLU A 135 -9.22 9.80 19.04
N VAL A 136 -8.61 9.72 17.85
CA VAL A 136 -7.34 9.02 17.60
C VAL A 136 -6.57 9.65 16.44
N MET A 137 -5.25 9.61 16.51
CA MET A 137 -4.33 9.96 15.43
C MET A 137 -3.55 8.70 15.00
N VAL A 138 -3.41 8.44 13.71
CA VAL A 138 -2.66 7.31 13.15
C VAL A 138 -1.48 7.87 12.35
N ILE A 139 -0.28 7.71 12.90
CA ILE A 139 0.94 8.37 12.43
C ILE A 139 1.99 7.31 12.07
N PRO A 140 2.30 7.11 10.78
CA PRO A 140 3.44 6.32 10.36
C PRO A 140 4.76 7.08 10.50
N GLY A 141 5.81 6.37 10.88
CA GLY A 141 7.19 6.84 10.78
C GLY A 141 7.62 6.83 9.32
N LEU A 142 7.32 7.93 8.61
CA LEU A 142 7.72 8.08 7.21
C LEU A 142 9.23 8.36 7.11
N ASN A 143 9.63 9.62 7.24
CA ASN A 143 11.04 10.04 7.25
C ASN A 143 11.54 10.30 8.69
N GLY A 144 10.79 9.81 9.68
CA GLY A 144 11.03 9.93 11.12
C GLY A 144 10.21 11.03 11.81
N TRP A 145 10.01 10.88 13.13
CA TRP A 145 9.22 11.79 13.97
C TRP A 145 9.67 13.25 13.85
N SER A 146 10.99 13.49 13.81
CA SER A 146 11.58 14.83 13.85
C SER A 146 11.28 15.68 12.60
N ARG A 147 10.88 15.06 11.49
CA ARG A 147 10.54 15.76 10.23
C ARG A 147 9.18 16.47 10.29
N MET A 148 8.28 16.02 11.17
CA MET A 148 7.08 16.81 11.50
C MET A 148 7.49 18.09 12.21
N THR A 149 6.78 19.19 11.95
CA THR A 149 7.12 20.48 12.55
C THR A 149 7.05 20.43 14.09
N ARG A 150 7.84 21.29 14.75
CA ARG A 150 7.86 21.36 16.22
C ARG A 150 6.47 21.54 16.83
N ALA A 151 5.67 22.44 16.27
CA ALA A 151 4.29 22.69 16.70
C ALA A 151 3.39 21.44 16.51
N THR A 152 3.55 20.70 15.41
CA THR A 152 2.85 19.42 15.19
C THR A 152 3.19 18.41 16.30
N ARG A 153 4.47 18.21 16.59
CA ARG A 153 4.94 17.22 17.58
C ARG A 153 4.47 17.58 19.00
N ASP A 154 4.60 18.86 19.36
CA ASP A 154 4.12 19.37 20.66
C ASP A 154 2.60 19.23 20.80
N ALA A 155 1.82 19.52 19.74
CA ALA A 155 0.37 19.36 19.73
C ALA A 155 -0.09 17.89 19.76
N ILE A 156 0.60 16.95 19.09
CA ILE A 156 0.33 15.51 19.23
C ILE A 156 0.51 15.07 20.68
N LEU A 157 1.68 15.37 21.28
CA LEU A 157 1.97 15.00 22.67
C LEU A 157 0.92 15.56 23.63
N HIS A 158 0.55 16.84 23.48
CA HIS A 158 -0.46 17.48 24.31
C HIS A 158 -1.85 16.85 24.14
N ARG A 159 -2.31 16.60 22.91
CA ARG A 159 -3.61 15.96 22.62
C ARG A 159 -3.70 14.56 23.22
N VAL A 160 -2.65 13.76 23.11
CA VAL A 160 -2.59 12.43 23.73
C VAL A 160 -2.64 12.57 25.25
N GLN A 161 -1.83 13.47 25.83
CA GLN A 161 -1.85 13.72 27.27
C GLN A 161 -3.25 14.12 27.80
N LEU A 162 -4.04 14.86 27.01
CA LEU A 162 -5.41 15.25 27.33
C LEU A 162 -6.45 14.13 27.16
N GLY A 163 -6.20 13.12 26.31
CA GLY A 163 -7.09 11.96 26.18
C GLY A 163 -7.17 11.31 24.80
N ALA A 164 -6.64 11.94 23.75
CA ALA A 164 -6.68 11.38 22.40
C ALA A 164 -5.88 10.08 22.29
N GLY A 165 -6.35 9.16 21.45
CA GLY A 165 -5.60 7.97 21.06
C GLY A 165 -4.44 8.30 20.12
N LEU A 166 -3.41 7.46 20.14
CA LEU A 166 -2.34 7.49 19.14
C LEU A 166 -2.01 6.06 18.70
N VAL A 167 -1.93 5.85 17.38
CA VAL A 167 -1.43 4.62 16.78
C VAL A 167 -0.21 4.98 15.96
N LEU A 168 0.94 4.39 16.31
CA LEU A 168 2.23 4.60 15.66
C LEU A 168 2.55 3.39 14.78
N LEU A 169 2.84 3.60 13.50
CA LEU A 169 3.41 2.56 12.64
C LEU A 169 4.89 2.85 12.48
N HIS A 170 5.76 1.90 12.81
CA HIS A 170 7.23 2.07 12.79
C HIS A 170 7.72 3.42 13.39
N PRO A 171 7.54 3.68 14.70
CA PRO A 171 8.05 4.91 15.31
C PRO A 171 9.59 4.95 15.35
N PHE A 172 10.20 6.01 14.80
CA PHE A 172 11.64 6.33 14.95
C PHE A 172 11.89 7.84 14.92
N VAL A 173 13.08 8.27 15.36
CA VAL A 173 13.42 9.70 15.53
C VAL A 173 13.59 10.39 14.17
N GLY A 174 14.28 9.74 13.23
CA GLY A 174 14.63 10.29 11.92
C GLY A 174 16.06 10.80 11.86
N ASP A 175 16.75 10.54 10.74
CA ASP A 175 18.14 10.96 10.54
C ASP A 175 18.25 12.42 10.05
N VAL A 176 17.88 13.37 10.91
CA VAL A 176 18.02 14.81 10.62
C VAL A 176 19.47 15.30 10.68
N GLN A 177 20.37 14.54 11.31
CA GLN A 177 21.78 14.93 11.45
C GLN A 177 22.63 14.44 10.26
N GLY A 178 22.41 13.21 9.78
CA GLY A 178 23.09 12.68 8.59
C GLY A 178 22.55 13.28 7.30
N HIS A 179 21.23 13.44 7.19
CA HIS A 179 20.57 13.99 6.00
C HIS A 179 19.43 14.96 6.38
N PRO A 180 19.74 16.24 6.70
CA PRO A 180 18.73 17.24 7.05
C PRO A 180 17.85 17.61 5.84
N PHE A 181 16.55 17.70 6.07
CA PHE A 181 15.61 18.34 5.14
C PHE A 181 15.53 19.84 5.41
N LYS A 182 15.05 20.59 4.43
CA LYS A 182 14.86 22.04 4.55
C LYS A 182 13.85 22.35 5.65
N GLY A 183 14.31 23.08 6.67
CA GLY A 183 13.49 23.48 7.82
C GLY A 183 13.54 22.55 9.03
N ASP A 184 14.33 21.47 8.97
CA ASP A 184 14.56 20.60 10.14
C ASP A 184 15.30 21.33 11.29
N GLU A 185 15.05 20.87 12.52
CA GLU A 185 15.89 21.18 13.67
C GLU A 185 17.24 20.43 13.56
N PRO A 186 18.36 20.97 14.06
CA PRO A 186 19.69 20.39 13.90
C PRO A 186 19.95 19.10 14.71
N VAL A 187 18.99 18.69 15.56
CA VAL A 187 19.06 17.51 16.43
C VAL A 187 17.70 16.84 16.42
N GLY A 188 17.68 15.50 16.39
CA GLY A 188 16.45 14.73 16.43
C GLY A 188 15.68 14.85 17.74
N ASP A 189 14.36 14.86 17.67
CA ASP A 189 13.46 14.99 18.82
C ASP A 189 13.15 13.61 19.42
N GLU A 190 13.92 13.22 20.44
CA GLU A 190 13.78 11.92 21.10
C GLU A 190 12.47 11.73 21.89
N ARG A 191 11.62 12.77 22.04
CA ARG A 191 10.37 12.69 22.82
C ARG A 191 9.34 11.71 22.25
N ILE A 192 9.53 11.21 21.03
CA ILE A 192 8.82 10.03 20.51
C ILE A 192 8.95 8.81 21.44
N TRP A 193 10.07 8.67 22.16
CA TRP A 193 10.30 7.58 23.12
C TRP A 193 9.56 7.75 24.46
N GLU A 194 9.18 8.98 24.82
CA GLU A 194 8.30 9.24 25.96
C GLU A 194 6.88 8.72 25.68
N VAL A 195 6.35 8.96 24.47
CA VAL A 195 4.98 8.61 24.08
C VAL A 195 4.83 7.20 23.50
N SER A 196 5.85 6.66 22.81
CA SER A 196 5.78 5.34 22.18
C SER A 196 5.98 4.17 23.17
N PRO A 197 5.20 3.07 23.07
CA PRO A 197 5.49 1.81 23.76
C PRO A 197 6.55 0.94 23.06
N LEU A 198 7.00 1.30 21.85
CA LEU A 198 8.14 0.70 21.15
C LEU A 198 9.26 1.73 21.01
N VAL A 199 10.46 1.43 21.51
CA VAL A 199 11.55 2.41 21.63
C VAL A 199 12.92 1.87 21.19
N GLY A 200 13.82 2.77 20.82
CA GLY A 200 15.25 2.47 20.69
C GLY A 200 15.63 1.58 19.50
N VAL A 201 14.83 1.61 18.42
CA VAL A 201 15.26 1.15 17.09
C VAL A 201 16.27 2.15 16.51
N ALA A 202 17.17 1.68 15.65
CA ALA A 202 18.00 2.58 14.84
C ALA A 202 17.15 3.27 13.76
N ASN A 203 17.52 4.49 13.37
CA ASN A 203 16.81 5.23 12.32
C ASN A 203 16.98 4.55 10.95
N ASP A 204 15.92 4.60 10.14
CA ASP A 204 16.05 4.51 8.67
C ASP A 204 16.78 5.78 8.15
N ALA A 205 17.49 5.62 7.04
CA ALA A 205 18.31 6.66 6.42
C ALA A 205 17.64 7.26 5.18
N VAL A 206 18.26 8.30 4.63
CA VAL A 206 17.95 8.84 3.30
C VAL A 206 19.27 8.88 2.53
N ASN A 207 19.27 8.43 1.28
CA ASN A 207 20.49 8.42 0.46
C ASN A 207 20.73 9.76 -0.25
N GLU A 208 21.90 9.89 -0.88
CA GLU A 208 22.33 11.08 -1.63
C GLU A 208 21.37 11.54 -2.75
N ARG A 209 20.37 10.71 -3.11
CA ARG A 209 19.33 11.02 -4.10
C ARG A 209 17.98 11.42 -3.47
N GLY A 210 17.91 11.54 -2.15
CA GLY A 210 16.71 11.88 -1.39
C GLY A 210 15.74 10.71 -1.16
N TYR A 211 16.10 9.48 -1.53
CA TYR A 211 15.23 8.32 -1.35
C TYR A 211 15.43 7.64 0.02
N PRO A 212 14.35 7.16 0.66
CA PRO A 212 14.44 6.46 1.94
C PRO A 212 15.15 5.12 1.80
N GLU A 213 16.01 4.79 2.77
CA GLU A 213 16.69 3.49 2.86
C GLU A 213 16.41 2.83 4.21
N ILE A 214 15.72 1.69 4.17
CA ILE A 214 15.43 0.88 5.36
C ILE A 214 16.74 0.38 5.96
N ASN A 215 16.94 0.66 7.25
CA ASN A 215 18.10 0.22 7.98
C ASN A 215 18.06 -1.30 8.19
N GLN A 216 18.84 -2.03 7.38
CA GLN A 216 18.87 -3.50 7.43
C GLN A 216 19.39 -4.03 8.77
N ASP A 217 20.26 -3.28 9.46
CA ASP A 217 20.72 -3.62 10.81
C ASP A 217 19.65 -3.36 11.88
N ALA A 218 18.58 -2.62 11.56
CA ALA A 218 17.41 -2.47 12.42
C ALA A 218 16.35 -3.57 12.19
N VAL A 219 16.31 -4.18 11.01
CA VAL A 219 15.29 -5.19 10.63
C VAL A 219 15.73 -6.63 10.97
N THR A 220 14.75 -7.50 11.18
CA THR A 220 14.92 -8.97 11.23
C THR A 220 13.64 -9.66 10.74
N LYS A 221 13.64 -10.99 10.69
CA LYS A 221 12.48 -11.82 10.31
C LYS A 221 12.19 -12.87 11.36
N GLY A 222 10.90 -13.18 11.56
CA GLY A 222 10.47 -14.19 12.52
C GLY A 222 8.96 -14.38 12.58
N LYS A 223 8.53 -15.47 13.21
CA LYS A 223 7.12 -15.81 13.42
C LYS A 223 6.54 -15.01 14.58
N TRP A 224 5.38 -14.40 14.37
CA TRP A 224 4.68 -13.62 15.38
C TRP A 224 3.93 -14.54 16.35
N GLU A 225 4.00 -14.22 17.64
CA GLU A 225 3.32 -14.91 18.73
C GLU A 225 2.58 -13.89 19.62
N VAL A 226 1.38 -14.26 20.10
CA VAL A 226 0.66 -13.46 21.10
C VAL A 226 1.43 -13.54 22.41
N ALA A 227 1.89 -12.38 22.89
CA ALA A 227 2.57 -12.25 24.18
C ALA A 227 1.57 -12.08 25.33
N GLN A 228 0.45 -11.40 25.09
CA GLN A 228 -0.58 -11.12 26.09
C GLN A 228 -1.99 -11.08 25.49
N LYS A 229 -2.97 -11.59 26.23
CA LYS A 229 -4.40 -11.48 25.89
C LYS A 229 -4.87 -10.04 26.15
N HIS A 230 -5.31 -9.36 25.10
CA HIS A 230 -5.72 -7.96 25.11
C HIS A 230 -6.87 -7.75 24.10
N PHE A 231 -7.60 -6.63 24.15
CA PHE A 231 -8.68 -6.36 23.17
C PHE A 231 -8.20 -6.41 21.71
N ILE A 232 -6.93 -6.04 21.51
CA ILE A 232 -6.27 -6.01 20.21
C ILE A 232 -5.97 -7.42 19.67
N THR A 233 -5.78 -8.40 20.56
CA THR A 233 -5.40 -9.79 20.22
C THR A 233 -6.52 -10.81 20.44
N GLU A 234 -7.58 -10.47 21.18
CA GLU A 234 -8.70 -11.39 21.41
C GLU A 234 -9.49 -11.67 20.12
N GLY A 235 -9.79 -12.95 19.87
CA GLY A 235 -10.47 -13.38 18.64
C GLY A 235 -9.64 -13.20 17.36
N LEU A 236 -8.33 -12.90 17.45
CA LEU A 236 -7.43 -12.76 16.30
C LEU A 236 -6.43 -13.94 16.22
N PRO A 237 -6.76 -15.03 15.49
CA PRO A 237 -5.82 -16.12 15.24
C PRO A 237 -4.65 -15.66 14.35
N LEU A 238 -3.45 -15.55 14.94
CA LEU A 238 -2.27 -15.08 14.19
C LEU A 238 -1.85 -16.05 13.08
N GLU A 239 -2.25 -17.32 13.11
CA GLU A 239 -2.01 -18.25 12.01
C GLU A 239 -2.77 -17.89 10.72
N LEU A 240 -3.75 -16.98 10.77
CA LEU A 240 -4.43 -16.44 9.59
C LEU A 240 -3.69 -15.28 8.92
N ILE A 241 -2.66 -14.69 9.54
CA ILE A 241 -1.77 -13.73 8.89
C ILE A 241 -0.45 -14.41 8.48
N PRO A 242 0.24 -13.97 7.41
CA PRO A 242 1.52 -14.55 6.98
C PRO A 242 2.55 -14.51 8.12
N GLU A 243 2.55 -13.44 8.90
CA GLU A 243 3.55 -13.19 9.93
C GLU A 243 3.44 -14.16 11.12
N GLY A 244 2.23 -14.61 11.44
CA GLY A 244 1.98 -15.62 12.47
C GLY A 244 1.91 -17.06 11.94
N SER A 245 2.10 -17.28 10.63
CA SER A 245 2.15 -18.61 10.01
C SER A 245 3.56 -18.96 9.51
N ILE A 246 4.08 -18.20 8.54
CA ILE A 246 5.39 -18.38 7.91
C ILE A 246 6.46 -17.40 8.42
N GLY A 247 6.05 -16.31 9.07
CA GLY A 247 6.94 -15.26 9.58
C GLY A 247 6.96 -14.02 8.70
N GLY A 248 7.26 -12.88 9.33
CA GLY A 248 7.30 -11.56 8.69
C GLY A 248 8.55 -10.76 9.03
N SER A 249 8.79 -9.70 8.26
CA SER A 249 9.82 -8.69 8.53
C SER A 249 9.34 -7.70 9.59
N PHE A 250 10.20 -7.37 10.55
CA PHE A 250 9.91 -6.37 11.59
C PHE A 250 11.20 -5.74 12.14
N TYR A 251 11.05 -4.60 12.80
CA TYR A 251 12.15 -3.83 13.38
C TYR A 251 12.47 -4.28 14.83
N LYS A 252 13.76 -4.28 15.17
CA LYS A 252 14.31 -4.73 16.47
C LYS A 252 14.14 -3.67 17.57
N TYR A 253 12.91 -3.47 18.00
CA TYR A 253 12.55 -2.57 19.10
C TYR A 253 12.92 -3.12 20.49
N ARG A 254 12.90 -2.22 21.49
CA ARG A 254 12.68 -2.55 22.90
C ARG A 254 11.28 -2.09 23.33
N ALA A 255 10.70 -2.74 24.34
CA ALA A 255 9.41 -2.35 24.88
C ALA A 255 9.55 -1.25 25.95
N ASN A 256 8.62 -0.31 25.95
CA ASN A 256 8.36 0.67 27.01
C ASN A 256 6.85 0.69 27.34
N GLY A 257 6.25 -0.50 27.40
CA GLY A 257 4.80 -0.71 27.52
C GLY A 257 4.43 -2.21 27.55
N GLU A 258 3.14 -2.50 27.56
CA GLU A 258 2.58 -3.86 27.49
C GLU A 258 2.82 -4.46 26.10
N VAL A 259 3.53 -5.59 26.02
CA VAL A 259 3.81 -6.27 24.75
C VAL A 259 2.66 -7.22 24.42
N LEU A 260 2.01 -7.00 23.29
CA LEU A 260 0.82 -7.75 22.85
C LEU A 260 1.19 -8.85 21.84
N ILE A 261 2.09 -8.52 20.91
CA ILE A 261 2.63 -9.44 19.90
C ILE A 261 4.15 -9.26 19.87
N ARG A 262 4.89 -10.38 19.80
CA ARG A 262 6.35 -10.41 19.73
C ARG A 262 6.84 -11.47 18.73
N SER A 263 8.14 -11.51 18.48
CA SER A 263 8.81 -12.67 17.91
C SER A 263 10.14 -12.87 18.63
N GLY A 264 10.23 -13.95 19.42
CA GLY A 264 11.37 -14.19 20.29
C GLY A 264 11.54 -13.06 21.31
N ALA A 265 12.69 -12.39 21.30
CA ALA A 265 12.99 -11.29 22.22
C ALA A 265 12.42 -9.92 21.78
N TYR A 266 11.96 -9.78 20.53
CA TYR A 266 11.60 -8.49 19.95
C TYR A 266 10.07 -8.23 20.00
N PRO A 267 9.62 -7.13 20.62
CA PRO A 267 8.21 -6.73 20.61
C PRO A 267 7.85 -6.14 19.24
N ILE A 268 6.64 -6.46 18.77
CA ILE A 268 6.14 -6.07 17.45
C ILE A 268 4.87 -5.23 17.56
N VAL A 269 3.96 -5.58 18.47
CA VAL A 269 2.84 -4.72 18.85
C VAL A 269 2.91 -4.51 20.35
N ALA A 270 2.96 -3.25 20.78
CA ALA A 270 2.94 -2.88 22.18
C ALA A 270 1.98 -1.71 22.44
N ALA A 271 1.49 -1.60 23.68
CA ALA A 271 0.52 -0.60 24.09
C ALA A 271 0.91 0.04 25.43
N LYS A 272 0.56 1.32 25.64
CA LYS A 272 0.67 2.00 26.95
C LYS A 272 -0.30 3.18 27.07
N THR A 273 -0.35 3.79 28.24
CA THR A 273 -1.01 5.10 28.46
C THR A 273 0.01 6.23 28.45
N TYR A 274 -0.37 7.40 27.94
CA TYR A 274 0.41 8.64 28.05
C TYR A 274 -0.53 9.78 28.45
N GLY A 275 -0.38 10.28 29.69
CA GLY A 275 -1.41 11.09 30.32
C GLY A 275 -2.75 10.35 30.36
N LYS A 276 -3.82 10.98 29.84
CA LYS A 276 -5.15 10.38 29.70
C LYS A 276 -5.31 9.55 28.41
N GLY A 277 -4.43 9.71 27.43
CA GLY A 277 -4.48 9.02 26.15
C GLY A 277 -3.97 7.58 26.23
N ARG A 278 -4.24 6.84 25.16
CA ARG A 278 -3.78 5.46 24.94
C ARG A 278 -2.98 5.39 23.65
N VAL A 279 -1.81 4.77 23.71
CA VAL A 279 -0.87 4.68 22.61
C VAL A 279 -0.66 3.22 22.25
N VAL A 280 -0.78 2.88 20.97
CA VAL A 280 -0.35 1.60 20.40
C VAL A 280 0.80 1.89 19.43
N ALA A 281 1.83 1.07 19.42
CA ALA A 281 2.83 1.07 18.36
C ALA A 281 2.95 -0.31 17.72
N LEU A 282 3.11 -0.32 16.40
CA LEU A 282 3.27 -1.49 15.55
C LEU A 282 4.59 -1.37 14.79
N GLY A 283 5.52 -2.29 15.05
CA GLY A 283 6.92 -2.25 14.59
C GLY A 283 7.24 -3.21 13.45
N TYR A 284 6.27 -3.57 12.61
CA TYR A 284 6.50 -4.32 11.38
C TYR A 284 7.05 -3.44 10.26
N THR A 285 7.62 -4.03 9.21
CA THR A 285 7.90 -3.30 7.96
C THR A 285 6.61 -3.20 7.15
N GLU A 286 6.22 -1.99 6.79
CA GLU A 286 4.92 -1.66 6.22
C GLU A 286 4.90 -1.48 4.70
N GLU A 287 3.73 -1.73 4.10
CA GLU A 287 3.33 -1.20 2.79
C GLU A 287 2.07 -0.37 3.04
N GLY A 288 2.22 0.93 3.30
CA GLY A 288 1.11 1.79 3.73
C GLY A 288 0.76 1.60 5.21
N PHE A 289 -0.43 1.08 5.50
CA PHE A 289 -0.90 0.85 6.87
C PHE A 289 -0.83 -0.62 7.31
N THR A 290 -0.64 -1.58 6.40
CA THR A 290 -0.47 -3.01 6.71
C THR A 290 1.00 -3.43 6.63
N PRO A 291 1.37 -4.61 7.17
CA PRO A 291 2.63 -5.26 6.80
C PRO A 291 2.79 -5.45 5.29
N GLN A 292 4.03 -5.69 4.86
CA GLN A 292 4.37 -6.04 3.47
C GLN A 292 3.49 -7.18 2.93
N SER A 293 3.02 -7.03 1.68
CA SER A 293 2.24 -8.06 1.01
C SER A 293 3.11 -9.26 0.60
N ILE A 294 2.46 -10.43 0.48
CA ILE A 294 3.12 -11.68 0.11
C ILE A 294 2.75 -12.12 -1.30
N SER A 295 3.58 -12.98 -1.90
CA SER A 295 3.20 -13.76 -3.08
C SER A 295 2.34 -14.96 -2.66
N PRO A 296 1.05 -15.03 -3.02
CA PRO A 296 0.21 -16.19 -2.68
C PRO A 296 0.66 -17.47 -3.40
N VAL A 297 1.32 -17.34 -4.56
CA VAL A 297 1.90 -18.47 -5.32
C VAL A 297 3.04 -19.14 -4.54
N GLU A 298 3.93 -18.34 -3.96
CA GLU A 298 5.15 -18.86 -3.30
C GLU A 298 4.89 -19.32 -1.87
N THR A 299 4.04 -18.58 -1.15
CA THR A 299 3.65 -18.90 0.24
C THR A 299 2.56 -19.97 0.35
N LYS A 300 1.78 -20.18 -0.72
CA LYS A 300 0.54 -20.99 -0.74
C LYS A 300 -0.54 -20.51 0.24
N ILE A 301 -0.47 -19.25 0.66
CA ILE A 301 -1.53 -18.57 1.41
C ILE A 301 -2.52 -18.01 0.38
N TYR A 302 -3.69 -18.65 0.28
CA TYR A 302 -4.72 -18.32 -0.71
C TYR A 302 -6.01 -17.73 -0.12
N TRP A 303 -6.09 -17.63 1.21
CA TRP A 303 -7.19 -16.97 1.92
C TRP A 303 -6.92 -15.47 2.07
N ASP A 304 -7.97 -14.73 2.43
CA ASP A 304 -8.00 -13.27 2.50
C ASP A 304 -7.25 -12.73 3.73
N TYR A 305 -5.95 -13.01 3.84
CA TYR A 305 -5.16 -12.80 5.05
C TYR A 305 -5.10 -11.32 5.50
N TRP A 306 -5.22 -10.40 4.55
CA TRP A 306 -5.22 -8.95 4.79
C TRP A 306 -6.42 -8.51 5.63
N GLU A 307 -7.54 -9.25 5.62
CA GLU A 307 -8.70 -8.97 6.48
C GLU A 307 -8.32 -9.00 7.96
N TYR A 308 -7.38 -9.88 8.34
CA TYR A 308 -6.90 -10.03 9.70
C TYR A 308 -5.83 -9.00 10.06
N GLN A 309 -5.06 -8.52 9.07
CA GLN A 309 -4.15 -7.37 9.24
C GLN A 309 -4.95 -6.06 9.44
N TYR A 310 -6.00 -5.80 8.65
CA TYR A 310 -6.90 -4.66 8.89
C TYR A 310 -7.70 -4.82 10.19
N SER A 311 -8.10 -6.05 10.57
CA SER A 311 -8.72 -6.32 11.88
C SER A 311 -7.81 -5.93 13.05
N LEU A 312 -6.53 -6.28 12.99
CA LEU A 312 -5.53 -5.89 14.00
C LEU A 312 -5.44 -4.36 14.13
N LEU A 313 -5.27 -3.65 13.00
CA LEU A 313 -5.20 -2.18 12.98
C LEU A 313 -6.50 -1.53 13.47
N ALA A 314 -7.67 -2.01 13.03
CA ALA A 314 -8.97 -1.51 13.45
C ALA A 314 -9.19 -1.66 14.97
N ARG A 315 -8.71 -2.76 15.57
CA ARG A 315 -8.73 -2.95 17.03
C ARG A 315 -7.76 -2.03 17.75
N SER A 316 -6.56 -1.79 17.21
CA SER A 316 -5.63 -0.79 17.75
C SER A 316 -6.27 0.60 17.79
N ILE A 317 -6.97 0.98 16.72
CA ILE A 317 -7.70 2.25 16.58
C ILE A 317 -8.84 2.36 17.61
N LEU A 318 -9.70 1.33 17.72
CA LEU A 318 -10.79 1.32 18.71
C LEU A 318 -10.27 1.43 20.14
N TRP A 319 -9.24 0.67 20.49
CA TRP A 319 -8.66 0.70 21.83
C TRP A 319 -7.97 2.03 22.13
N ALA A 320 -7.20 2.58 21.19
CA ALA A 320 -6.54 3.88 21.35
C ALA A 320 -7.57 5.02 21.54
N SER A 321 -8.66 5.01 20.77
CA SER A 321 -9.75 5.98 20.88
C SER A 321 -10.68 5.80 22.08
N ARG A 322 -10.48 4.74 22.90
CA ARG A 322 -11.40 4.37 24.00
C ARG A 322 -12.82 4.04 23.53
N ARG A 323 -12.94 3.56 22.30
CA ARG A 323 -14.19 3.14 21.63
C ARG A 323 -14.33 1.63 21.61
N GLU A 324 -13.50 0.87 22.33
CA GLU A 324 -13.71 -0.56 22.46
C GLU A 324 -15.04 -0.87 23.17
N PRO A 325 -15.86 -1.79 22.64
CA PRO A 325 -17.13 -2.18 23.24
C PRO A 325 -16.93 -3.02 24.52
N ASP A 326 -17.98 -3.05 25.36
CA ASP A 326 -18.01 -3.78 26.62
C ASP A 326 -18.18 -5.30 26.48
N VAL A 327 -18.60 -5.77 25.30
CA VAL A 327 -18.66 -7.19 24.96
C VAL A 327 -17.28 -7.66 24.50
N ARG A 328 -16.68 -8.58 25.25
CA ARG A 328 -15.31 -9.08 25.06
C ARG A 328 -15.33 -10.55 24.65
N ILE A 329 -14.46 -10.91 23.72
CA ILE A 329 -14.27 -12.32 23.33
C ILE A 329 -13.26 -12.94 24.29
N ASN A 330 -13.75 -13.77 25.19
CA ASN A 330 -12.90 -14.47 26.15
C ASN A 330 -12.21 -15.67 25.49
N GLU A 331 -12.94 -16.40 24.65
CA GLU A 331 -12.47 -17.54 23.87
C GLU A 331 -13.29 -17.60 22.57
N LEU A 332 -12.62 -17.92 21.46
CA LEU A 332 -13.24 -18.25 20.18
C LEU A 332 -12.44 -19.39 19.56
N THR A 333 -13.01 -20.60 19.54
CA THR A 333 -12.36 -21.83 19.05
C THR A 333 -13.31 -22.61 18.15
N ALA A 334 -12.78 -23.33 17.15
CA ALA A 334 -13.57 -24.19 16.28
C ALA A 334 -13.09 -25.64 16.40
N GLY A 335 -14.00 -26.53 16.74
CA GLY A 335 -13.78 -27.98 16.75
C GLY A 335 -14.63 -28.69 15.70
N SER A 336 -14.42 -29.99 15.55
CA SER A 336 -15.19 -30.84 14.62
C SER A 336 -16.68 -30.94 14.95
N ALA A 337 -17.07 -30.70 16.22
CA ALA A 337 -18.45 -30.78 16.69
C ALA A 337 -19.13 -29.40 16.85
N SER A 338 -18.40 -28.38 17.29
CA SER A 338 -18.95 -27.03 17.48
C SER A 338 -17.90 -25.92 17.37
N ILE A 339 -18.35 -24.72 16.99
CA ILE A 339 -17.64 -23.48 17.28
C ILE A 339 -18.06 -23.03 18.67
N LYS A 340 -17.08 -22.75 19.54
CA LYS A 340 -17.28 -22.27 20.90
C LYS A 340 -16.91 -20.80 20.98
N LEU A 341 -17.79 -20.02 21.57
CA LEU A 341 -17.63 -18.59 21.79
C LEU A 341 -17.95 -18.29 23.26
N ASN A 342 -16.93 -18.02 24.07
CA ASN A 342 -17.11 -17.48 25.42
C ASN A 342 -17.08 -15.95 25.32
N LEU A 343 -18.21 -15.31 25.64
CA LEU A 343 -18.35 -13.86 25.67
C LEU A 343 -18.43 -13.35 27.10
N LYS A 344 -17.80 -12.22 27.37
CA LYS A 344 -17.96 -11.46 28.61
C LYS A 344 -18.65 -10.14 28.34
N SER A 345 -19.71 -9.82 29.08
CA SER A 345 -20.47 -8.56 28.97
C SER A 345 -20.50 -7.83 30.31
N SER A 346 -20.49 -6.49 30.31
CA SER A 346 -20.66 -5.73 31.56
C SER A 346 -22.11 -5.65 32.03
N ALA A 347 -23.07 -5.80 31.11
CA ALA A 347 -24.50 -5.75 31.39
C ALA A 347 -25.28 -6.78 30.55
N PRO A 348 -26.48 -7.21 30.98
CA PRO A 348 -27.33 -8.06 30.15
C PRO A 348 -27.75 -7.34 28.87
N ARG A 349 -27.73 -8.04 27.73
CA ARG A 349 -28.19 -7.50 26.44
C ARG A 349 -28.46 -8.59 25.41
N ARG A 350 -29.27 -8.24 24.41
CA ARG A 350 -29.61 -9.13 23.29
C ARG A 350 -28.72 -8.86 22.08
N ILE A 351 -27.97 -9.88 21.66
CA ILE A 351 -27.00 -9.81 20.56
C ILE A 351 -27.41 -10.69 19.38
N GLU A 352 -26.96 -10.33 18.19
CA GLU A 352 -26.91 -11.23 17.03
C GLU A 352 -25.47 -11.67 16.79
N ILE A 353 -25.28 -12.96 16.51
CA ILE A 353 -24.01 -13.55 16.11
C ILE A 353 -24.16 -13.95 14.65
N GLU A 354 -23.35 -13.34 13.79
CA GLU A 354 -23.19 -13.67 12.37
C GLU A 354 -21.92 -14.51 12.21
N ILE A 355 -21.99 -15.65 11.53
CA ILE A 355 -20.83 -16.49 11.18
C ILE A 355 -20.81 -16.77 9.68
N ASP A 356 -19.67 -16.50 9.05
CA ASP A 356 -19.37 -16.85 7.65
C ASP A 356 -18.20 -17.83 7.62
N GLY A 357 -18.44 -19.05 7.12
CA GLY A 357 -17.42 -20.08 6.98
C GLY A 357 -16.81 -20.10 5.58
N ARG A 358 -15.47 -20.19 5.48
CA ARG A 358 -14.72 -20.35 4.23
C ARG A 358 -13.57 -21.34 4.41
N ASN A 359 -13.12 -22.00 3.34
CA ASN A 359 -11.87 -22.77 3.39
C ASN A 359 -10.65 -21.92 2.99
N ALA A 360 -9.46 -22.50 3.11
CA ALA A 360 -8.16 -21.92 2.74
C ALA A 360 -8.07 -21.38 1.30
N PHE A 361 -9.01 -21.76 0.42
CA PHE A 361 -9.06 -21.41 -0.99
C PHE A 361 -10.16 -20.38 -1.32
N GLY A 362 -10.86 -19.87 -0.29
CA GLY A 362 -11.95 -18.92 -0.44
C GLY A 362 -13.30 -19.55 -0.81
N GLN A 363 -13.42 -20.88 -0.86
CA GLN A 363 -14.73 -21.50 -1.08
C GLN A 363 -15.62 -21.29 0.15
N ALA A 364 -16.85 -20.82 -0.09
CA ALA A 364 -17.86 -20.71 0.94
C ALA A 364 -18.21 -22.10 1.52
N LEU A 365 -18.33 -22.14 2.85
CA LEU A 365 -18.89 -23.25 3.61
C LEU A 365 -20.36 -22.89 3.91
N GLY A 366 -20.88 -23.22 5.08
CA GLY A 366 -22.14 -22.65 5.57
C GLY A 366 -21.94 -21.29 6.24
N SER A 367 -23.04 -20.54 6.34
CA SER A 367 -23.14 -19.30 7.12
C SER A 367 -24.34 -19.39 8.06
N GLN A 368 -24.23 -18.84 9.27
CA GLN A 368 -25.33 -18.85 10.25
C GLN A 368 -25.52 -17.47 10.88
N ARG A 369 -26.77 -17.12 11.18
CA ARG A 369 -27.10 -16.04 12.11
C ARG A 369 -27.96 -16.58 13.25
N GLN A 370 -27.72 -16.12 14.46
CA GLN A 370 -28.57 -16.44 15.61
C GLN A 370 -28.60 -15.30 16.63
N THR A 371 -29.74 -15.13 17.28
CA THR A 371 -29.90 -14.20 18.40
C THR A 371 -29.62 -14.92 19.72
N LYS A 372 -28.92 -14.25 20.64
CA LYS A 372 -28.65 -14.74 22.01
C LYS A 372 -28.79 -13.60 23.00
N ASP A 373 -29.21 -13.93 24.22
CA ASP A 373 -29.21 -13.01 25.35
C ASP A 373 -27.94 -13.25 26.18
N LEU A 374 -27.14 -12.21 26.36
CA LEU A 374 -25.99 -12.21 27.26
C LEU A 374 -26.46 -11.86 28.67
N VAL A 375 -25.87 -12.50 29.67
CA VAL A 375 -25.90 -12.04 31.06
C VAL A 375 -24.74 -11.09 31.34
N ALA A 376 -24.79 -10.36 32.46
CA ALA A 376 -23.59 -9.72 33.00
C ALA A 376 -22.62 -10.81 33.50
N GLY A 377 -21.33 -10.67 33.20
CA GLY A 377 -20.35 -11.74 33.41
C GLY A 377 -20.12 -12.54 32.13
N GLU A 378 -19.95 -13.86 32.24
CA GLU A 378 -19.59 -14.72 31.10
C GLU A 378 -20.80 -15.48 30.53
N THR A 379 -20.77 -15.77 29.24
CA THR A 379 -21.79 -16.53 28.51
C THR A 379 -21.11 -17.41 27.47
N LEU A 380 -21.16 -18.73 27.68
CA LEU A 380 -20.71 -19.71 26.69
C LEU A 380 -21.79 -19.95 25.64
N ILE A 381 -21.43 -19.85 24.37
CA ILE A 381 -22.30 -20.09 23.24
C ILE A 381 -21.64 -21.15 22.35
N GLU A 382 -22.32 -22.28 22.18
CA GLU A 382 -21.88 -23.34 21.26
C GLU A 382 -22.76 -23.36 20.01
N ILE A 383 -22.12 -23.57 18.87
CA ILE A 383 -22.72 -23.50 17.54
C ILE A 383 -22.34 -24.79 16.81
N PRO A 384 -23.28 -25.71 16.54
CA PRO A 384 -22.94 -27.02 15.98
C PRO A 384 -22.23 -26.88 14.63
N ALA A 385 -21.06 -27.49 14.46
CA ALA A 385 -20.25 -27.30 13.26
C ALA A 385 -20.98 -27.79 11.99
N ASP A 386 -21.85 -28.80 12.11
CA ASP A 386 -22.67 -29.30 11.00
C ASP A 386 -23.67 -28.26 10.43
N THR A 387 -24.03 -27.17 11.13
CA THR A 387 -24.82 -26.08 10.52
C THR A 387 -24.01 -25.23 9.54
N LEU A 388 -22.68 -25.26 9.66
CA LEU A 388 -21.72 -24.54 8.83
C LEU A 388 -21.00 -25.47 7.84
N ARG A 389 -21.36 -26.75 7.82
CA ARG A 389 -20.79 -27.76 6.93
C ARG A 389 -21.51 -27.72 5.57
N PRO A 390 -20.81 -27.55 4.44
CA PRO A 390 -21.45 -27.56 3.14
C PRO A 390 -21.95 -28.97 2.78
N PRO A 391 -22.92 -29.13 1.85
CA PRO A 391 -23.46 -30.44 1.46
C PRO A 391 -22.42 -31.43 0.91
N THR A 392 -21.29 -30.91 0.40
CA THR A 392 -20.14 -31.71 -0.03
C THR A 392 -19.41 -32.39 1.13
N GLY A 393 -19.57 -31.88 2.35
CA GLY A 393 -18.76 -32.22 3.52
C GLY A 393 -17.56 -31.27 3.70
N TRP A 394 -16.84 -31.41 4.80
CA TRP A 394 -15.65 -30.60 5.08
C TRP A 394 -14.58 -30.80 4.01
N SER A 395 -14.09 -29.71 3.44
CA SER A 395 -12.93 -29.72 2.55
C SER A 395 -11.65 -30.06 3.35
N GLY A 396 -10.63 -30.60 2.67
CA GLY A 396 -9.36 -30.90 3.31
C GLY A 396 -8.56 -29.62 3.63
N GLY A 397 -7.93 -29.58 4.81
CA GLY A 397 -7.16 -28.44 5.31
C GLY A 397 -7.99 -27.43 6.08
N ARG A 398 -7.52 -26.19 6.11
CA ARG A 398 -8.07 -25.14 6.96
C ARG A 398 -9.47 -24.69 6.54
N GLN A 399 -10.39 -24.80 7.49
CA GLN A 399 -11.65 -24.08 7.52
C GLN A 399 -11.47 -22.85 8.43
N ILE A 400 -12.09 -21.74 8.05
CA ILE A 400 -11.97 -20.42 8.66
C ILE A 400 -13.39 -19.92 8.92
N PHE A 401 -13.68 -19.53 10.16
CA PHE A 401 -15.00 -19.05 10.56
C PHE A 401 -14.89 -17.63 11.07
N ASN A 402 -15.35 -16.68 10.26
CA ASN A 402 -15.39 -15.27 10.63
C ASN A 402 -16.64 -15.01 11.46
N VAL A 403 -16.49 -14.41 12.64
CA VAL A 403 -17.58 -14.16 13.59
C VAL A 403 -17.76 -12.65 13.78
N ILE A 404 -18.97 -12.15 13.64
CA ILE A 404 -19.33 -10.76 13.96
C ILE A 404 -20.46 -10.76 14.98
N ILE A 405 -20.31 -9.94 16.02
CA ILE A 405 -21.28 -9.81 17.11
C ILE A 405 -21.90 -8.42 17.02
N ARG A 406 -23.22 -8.35 16.88
CA ARG A 406 -23.96 -7.10 16.73
C ARG A 406 -24.99 -6.90 17.84
N ASP A 407 -25.28 -5.64 18.15
CA ASP A 407 -26.49 -5.29 18.87
C ASP A 407 -27.71 -5.51 17.98
N VAL A 408 -28.77 -6.15 18.49
CA VAL A 408 -29.96 -6.47 17.69
C VAL A 408 -30.74 -5.22 17.30
N GLN A 409 -30.82 -4.23 18.18
CA GLN A 409 -31.64 -3.03 17.98
C GLN A 409 -30.89 -1.98 17.16
N LEU A 410 -29.64 -1.70 17.54
CA LEU A 410 -28.84 -0.64 16.93
C LEU A 410 -28.07 -1.12 15.69
N ARG A 411 -27.98 -2.43 15.45
CA ARG A 411 -27.15 -3.09 14.42
C ARG A 411 -25.65 -2.74 14.49
N THR A 412 -25.23 -2.07 15.56
CA THR A 412 -23.85 -1.70 15.86
C THR A 412 -23.01 -2.93 16.16
N THR A 413 -21.73 -2.87 15.81
CA THR A 413 -20.77 -3.95 16.04
C THR A 413 -20.30 -3.90 17.49
N LEU A 414 -20.46 -5.01 18.21
CA LEU A 414 -20.11 -5.16 19.63
C LEU A 414 -18.84 -5.99 19.86
N ASN A 415 -18.42 -6.82 18.90
CA ASN A 415 -17.06 -7.35 18.74
C ASN A 415 -17.03 -8.14 17.41
N TRP A 416 -15.88 -8.67 17.04
CA TRP A 416 -15.72 -9.62 15.93
C TRP A 416 -14.55 -10.55 16.22
N GLY A 417 -14.30 -11.55 15.38
CA GLY A 417 -13.13 -12.41 15.51
C GLY A 417 -13.14 -13.53 14.48
N SER A 418 -12.22 -14.48 14.63
CA SER A 418 -12.20 -15.67 13.79
C SER A 418 -11.71 -16.90 14.54
N ALA A 419 -12.17 -18.07 14.11
CA ALA A 419 -11.66 -19.36 14.53
C ALA A 419 -11.19 -20.18 13.32
N THR A 420 -10.23 -21.07 13.54
CA THR A 420 -9.69 -21.99 12.53
C THR A 420 -9.97 -23.44 12.92
N LEU A 421 -10.21 -24.30 11.93
CA LEU A 421 -10.33 -25.75 12.08
C LEU A 421 -9.53 -26.41 10.97
N GLU A 422 -8.47 -27.14 11.30
CA GLU A 422 -7.73 -27.95 10.32
C GLU A 422 -8.41 -29.31 10.15
N TRP A 423 -8.91 -29.59 8.94
CA TRP A 423 -9.49 -30.88 8.59
C TRP A 423 -8.47 -31.77 7.86
N PRO A 424 -8.39 -33.09 8.11
CA PRO A 424 -7.41 -33.96 7.45
C PRO A 424 -7.51 -33.94 5.91
N LYS A 425 -6.37 -33.75 5.24
CA LYS A 425 -6.25 -33.90 3.78
C LYS A 425 -5.95 -35.35 3.42
N ARG A 426 -6.86 -36.02 2.70
CA ARG A 426 -6.64 -37.36 2.12
C ARG A 426 -5.59 -37.37 1.01
N ALA A 427 -5.44 -36.25 0.31
CA ALA A 427 -4.47 -36.04 -0.76
C ALA A 427 -4.12 -34.55 -0.89
N MET A 428 -3.02 -34.26 -1.59
CA MET A 428 -2.50 -32.90 -1.79
C MET A 428 -1.97 -32.67 -3.21
N MET A 429 -2.13 -31.45 -3.70
CA MET A 429 -1.47 -30.93 -4.91
C MET A 429 -0.04 -30.52 -4.55
N THR A 430 0.94 -31.17 -5.16
CA THR A 430 2.36 -30.89 -4.88
C THR A 430 2.96 -29.89 -5.86
N MET A 431 2.46 -29.84 -7.11
CA MET A 431 2.95 -28.93 -8.16
C MET A 431 1.87 -28.62 -9.19
N ALA A 432 1.86 -27.37 -9.66
CA ALA A 432 1.30 -26.96 -10.96
C ALA A 432 2.38 -26.18 -11.70
N LYS A 433 2.90 -26.72 -12.82
CA LYS A 433 4.00 -26.11 -13.58
C LYS A 433 3.69 -26.04 -15.08
N PRO A 434 3.49 -24.85 -15.65
CA PRO A 434 3.50 -24.60 -17.09
C PRO A 434 4.81 -25.05 -17.75
N ALA A 435 4.75 -25.52 -19.00
CA ALA A 435 5.91 -26.01 -19.74
C ALA A 435 6.86 -24.88 -20.21
N ALA A 436 6.37 -23.65 -20.28
CA ALA A 436 7.11 -22.44 -20.61
C ALA A 436 6.54 -21.25 -19.83
N ASP A 437 7.37 -20.23 -19.58
CA ASP A 437 6.97 -18.99 -18.92
C ASP A 437 6.35 -17.97 -19.90
N VAL A 438 6.52 -18.20 -21.21
CA VAL A 438 5.95 -17.39 -22.31
C VAL A 438 5.31 -18.31 -23.35
N TYR A 439 4.12 -17.94 -23.82
CA TYR A 439 3.47 -18.51 -25.00
C TYR A 439 2.99 -17.38 -25.92
N LYS A 440 2.76 -17.69 -27.18
CA LYS A 440 2.03 -16.82 -28.10
C LYS A 440 0.52 -17.11 -28.05
N ARG A 441 -0.29 -16.09 -28.33
CA ARG A 441 -1.73 -16.25 -28.61
C ARG A 441 -1.91 -17.28 -29.74
N GLY A 442 -2.82 -18.24 -29.54
CA GLY A 442 -3.06 -19.37 -30.44
C GLY A 442 -2.23 -20.63 -30.16
N GLU A 443 -1.13 -20.54 -29.39
CA GLU A 443 -0.40 -21.74 -28.96
C GLU A 443 -1.20 -22.56 -27.94
N THR A 444 -0.80 -23.82 -27.74
CA THR A 444 -1.39 -24.67 -26.70
C THR A 444 -0.56 -24.57 -25.43
N LEU A 445 -1.13 -23.96 -24.39
CA LEU A 445 -0.58 -23.99 -23.03
C LEU A 445 -0.55 -25.45 -22.57
N SER A 446 0.60 -25.89 -22.06
CA SER A 446 0.77 -27.20 -21.43
C SER A 446 1.22 -27.01 -19.99
N ALA A 447 0.64 -27.73 -19.04
CA ALA A 447 1.07 -27.72 -17.65
C ALA A 447 1.08 -29.12 -17.03
N VAL A 448 2.11 -29.37 -16.21
CA VAL A 448 2.26 -30.59 -15.41
C VAL A 448 1.67 -30.35 -14.03
N LEU A 449 0.66 -31.15 -13.69
CA LEU A 449 0.06 -31.26 -12.37
C LEU A 449 0.61 -32.50 -11.66
N ARG A 450 1.02 -32.35 -10.40
CA ARG A 450 1.42 -33.47 -9.52
C ARG A 450 0.63 -33.47 -8.22
N ALA A 451 0.36 -34.67 -7.71
CA ALA A 451 -0.30 -34.87 -6.43
C ALA A 451 0.27 -36.08 -5.68
N ALA A 452 0.00 -36.13 -4.36
CA ALA A 452 0.36 -37.22 -3.47
C ALA A 452 -0.78 -37.53 -2.48
N GLY A 453 -0.74 -38.71 -1.85
CA GLY A 453 -1.79 -39.21 -0.95
C GLY A 453 -2.79 -40.14 -1.66
N ASP A 454 -3.96 -40.33 -1.06
CA ASP A 454 -5.02 -41.17 -1.63
C ASP A 454 -5.85 -40.42 -2.68
N LEU A 455 -5.58 -40.74 -3.94
CA LEU A 455 -6.20 -40.15 -5.13
C LEU A 455 -7.45 -40.90 -5.61
N SER A 456 -7.91 -41.93 -4.90
CA SER A 456 -8.97 -42.84 -5.35
C SER A 456 -10.34 -42.13 -5.49
N GLY A 457 -10.87 -42.05 -6.72
CA GLY A 457 -12.11 -41.30 -7.01
C GLY A 457 -11.93 -39.77 -7.09
N LEU A 458 -10.72 -39.25 -6.91
CA LEU A 458 -10.45 -37.82 -7.13
C LEU A 458 -10.22 -37.53 -8.62
N GLN A 459 -10.47 -36.28 -9.01
CA GLN A 459 -10.09 -35.73 -10.31
C GLN A 459 -8.99 -34.68 -10.12
N MET A 460 -8.02 -34.66 -11.02
CA MET A 460 -7.13 -33.52 -11.24
C MET A 460 -7.79 -32.53 -12.19
N ARG A 461 -7.86 -31.27 -11.78
CA ARG A 461 -8.47 -30.18 -12.55
C ARG A 461 -7.44 -29.09 -12.79
N MET A 462 -7.22 -28.71 -14.05
CA MET A 462 -6.50 -27.50 -14.43
C MET A 462 -7.51 -26.41 -14.78
N GLN A 463 -7.47 -25.29 -14.09
CA GLN A 463 -8.14 -24.07 -14.51
C GLN A 463 -7.13 -23.16 -15.21
N VAL A 464 -7.56 -22.52 -16.30
CA VAL A 464 -6.82 -21.47 -16.98
C VAL A 464 -7.70 -20.22 -17.02
N ALA A 465 -7.24 -19.14 -16.39
CA ALA A 465 -7.86 -17.82 -16.45
C ALA A 465 -6.88 -16.81 -17.08
N ASP A 466 -7.38 -15.64 -17.46
CA ASP A 466 -6.53 -14.48 -17.77
C ASP A 466 -6.52 -13.44 -16.64
N ASP A 467 -5.58 -12.49 -16.73
CA ASP A 467 -5.50 -11.32 -15.86
C ASP A 467 -6.68 -10.32 -16.02
N MET A 468 -7.72 -10.66 -16.80
CA MET A 468 -9.00 -9.96 -16.82
C MET A 468 -10.04 -10.62 -15.91
N GLY A 469 -9.65 -11.66 -15.16
CA GLY A 469 -10.52 -12.45 -14.30
C GLY A 469 -11.44 -13.39 -15.08
N ARG A 470 -11.25 -13.56 -16.40
CA ARG A 470 -12.04 -14.49 -17.20
C ARG A 470 -11.50 -15.90 -17.01
N LEU A 471 -12.32 -16.80 -16.47
CA LEU A 471 -12.05 -18.24 -16.54
C LEU A 471 -12.22 -18.70 -17.99
N LEU A 472 -11.11 -19.04 -18.65
CA LEU A 472 -11.10 -19.42 -20.06
C LEU A 472 -11.44 -20.91 -20.24
N GLY A 473 -10.91 -21.76 -19.37
CA GLY A 473 -11.11 -23.20 -19.49
C GLY A 473 -10.86 -23.97 -18.20
N VAL A 474 -11.54 -25.11 -18.11
CA VAL A 474 -11.42 -26.08 -17.02
C VAL A 474 -11.21 -27.47 -17.64
N ILE A 475 -10.06 -28.09 -17.35
CA ILE A 475 -9.69 -29.40 -17.90
C ILE A 475 -9.60 -30.38 -16.75
N THR A 476 -10.49 -31.37 -16.74
CA THR A 476 -10.59 -32.38 -15.67
C THR A 476 -10.22 -33.78 -16.19
N LYS A 477 -9.41 -34.52 -15.43
CA LYS A 477 -9.05 -35.93 -15.68
C LYS A 477 -8.93 -36.69 -14.35
N THR A 478 -9.13 -38.00 -14.38
CA THR A 478 -8.95 -38.86 -13.19
C THR A 478 -7.56 -38.67 -12.59
N ALA A 479 -7.51 -38.42 -11.28
CA ALA A 479 -6.29 -38.16 -10.55
C ALA A 479 -5.36 -39.38 -10.56
N ARG A 480 -4.05 -39.10 -10.59
CA ARG A 480 -2.92 -40.02 -10.42
C ARG A 480 -1.70 -39.16 -10.05
N GLY A 481 -0.55 -39.77 -9.71
CA GLY A 481 0.62 -39.01 -9.23
C GLY A 481 1.06 -37.84 -10.13
N GLU A 482 0.95 -37.97 -11.46
CA GLU A 482 1.24 -36.89 -12.41
C GLU A 482 0.28 -36.90 -13.63
N ARG A 483 -0.16 -35.70 -14.05
CA ARG A 483 -0.87 -35.45 -15.32
C ARG A 483 -0.28 -34.24 -16.03
N THR A 484 -0.04 -34.36 -17.33
CA THR A 484 0.07 -33.19 -18.22
C THR A 484 -1.33 -32.87 -18.73
N LEU A 485 -1.76 -31.61 -18.62
CA LEU A 485 -3.01 -31.09 -19.15
C LEU A 485 -2.72 -29.90 -20.07
N THR A 486 -3.57 -29.70 -21.08
CA THR A 486 -3.34 -28.72 -22.16
C THR A 486 -4.56 -27.87 -22.43
N TYR A 487 -4.35 -26.59 -22.81
CA TYR A 487 -5.41 -25.64 -23.15
C TYR A 487 -5.02 -24.76 -24.35
N PRO A 488 -5.84 -24.63 -25.41
CA PRO A 488 -5.56 -23.76 -26.55
C PRO A 488 -5.78 -22.28 -26.21
N LEU A 489 -4.75 -21.44 -26.37
CA LEU A 489 -4.78 -20.00 -26.09
C LEU A 489 -5.37 -19.17 -27.25
N ALA A 490 -6.37 -19.71 -27.96
CA ALA A 490 -6.97 -19.07 -29.13
C ALA A 490 -7.80 -17.82 -28.75
N ASP A 491 -8.58 -17.87 -27.66
CA ASP A 491 -9.43 -16.78 -27.15
C ASP A 491 -8.81 -16.04 -25.94
N PHE A 492 -7.52 -15.74 -26.03
CA PHE A 492 -6.77 -15.13 -24.93
C PHE A 492 -6.71 -13.60 -25.06
N LEU A 493 -7.46 -12.84 -24.26
CA LEU A 493 -7.50 -11.37 -24.34
C LEU A 493 -6.44 -10.66 -23.47
N GLY A 494 -6.17 -11.14 -22.25
CA GLY A 494 -5.23 -10.53 -21.31
C GLY A 494 -3.75 -10.61 -21.71
N LYS A 495 -2.85 -10.37 -20.75
CA LYS A 495 -1.38 -10.52 -20.90
C LYS A 495 -0.81 -11.70 -20.13
N PHE A 496 -1.40 -12.10 -19.02
CA PHE A 496 -0.94 -13.20 -18.19
C PHE A 496 -2.00 -14.29 -18.04
N ALA A 497 -1.65 -15.53 -18.39
CA ALA A 497 -2.45 -16.71 -18.11
C ALA A 497 -2.16 -17.20 -16.68
N LEU A 498 -3.23 -17.31 -15.90
CA LEU A 498 -3.22 -17.79 -14.52
C LEU A 498 -3.61 -19.27 -14.53
N VAL A 499 -2.65 -20.15 -14.23
CA VAL A 499 -2.86 -21.61 -14.19
C VAL A 499 -3.02 -22.08 -12.76
N THR A 500 -4.15 -22.72 -12.46
CA THR A 500 -4.43 -23.33 -11.16
C THR A 500 -4.59 -24.83 -11.33
N GLY A 501 -3.86 -25.61 -10.53
CA GLY A 501 -4.02 -27.06 -10.42
C GLY A 501 -4.75 -27.43 -9.12
N GLU A 502 -5.78 -28.27 -9.22
CA GLU A 502 -6.64 -28.66 -8.11
C GLU A 502 -6.84 -30.18 -8.07
N LEU A 503 -7.02 -30.72 -6.87
CA LEU A 503 -7.70 -31.98 -6.65
C LEU A 503 -9.16 -31.69 -6.28
N VAL A 504 -10.09 -32.37 -6.93
CA VAL A 504 -11.52 -32.32 -6.57
C VAL A 504 -12.09 -33.71 -6.35
N ASP A 505 -13.09 -33.80 -5.48
CA ASP A 505 -13.86 -35.01 -5.26
C ASP A 505 -15.01 -35.19 -6.28
N GLU A 506 -15.74 -36.30 -6.15
CA GLU A 506 -16.88 -36.64 -7.01
C GLU A 506 -18.05 -35.65 -6.90
N ARG A 507 -18.08 -34.81 -5.84
CA ARG A 507 -19.07 -33.76 -5.60
C ARG A 507 -18.59 -32.38 -6.09
N GLY A 508 -17.36 -32.30 -6.61
CA GLY A 508 -16.75 -31.08 -7.12
C GLY A 508 -16.09 -30.17 -6.07
N ALA A 509 -16.02 -30.59 -4.80
CA ALA A 509 -15.35 -29.83 -3.75
C ALA A 509 -13.82 -29.89 -3.92
N ILE A 510 -13.11 -28.80 -3.61
CA ILE A 510 -11.66 -28.77 -3.70
C ILE A 510 -11.07 -29.47 -2.47
N VAL A 511 -10.29 -30.51 -2.71
CA VAL A 511 -9.52 -31.25 -1.71
C VAL A 511 -8.19 -30.53 -1.44
N ASP A 512 -7.56 -30.02 -2.50
CA ASP A 512 -6.35 -29.20 -2.41
C ASP A 512 -6.09 -28.41 -3.70
N GLN A 513 -5.35 -27.30 -3.61
CA GLN A 513 -5.05 -26.40 -4.74
C GLN A 513 -3.60 -25.89 -4.69
N VAL A 514 -2.97 -25.78 -5.86
CA VAL A 514 -1.73 -25.02 -6.08
C VAL A 514 -1.89 -24.11 -7.30
N ARG A 515 -1.52 -22.84 -7.15
CA ARG A 515 -1.43 -21.88 -8.26
C ARG A 515 -0.01 -21.89 -8.82
N ALA A 516 0.13 -21.85 -10.14
CA ALA A 516 1.41 -21.67 -10.80
C ALA A 516 1.84 -20.19 -10.77
N ARG A 517 3.11 -19.92 -11.12
CA ARG A 517 3.50 -18.55 -11.52
C ARG A 517 2.70 -18.13 -12.77
N PRO A 518 2.25 -16.87 -12.88
CA PRO A 518 1.60 -16.35 -14.08
C PRO A 518 2.49 -16.53 -15.32
N VAL A 519 1.86 -16.84 -16.45
CA VAL A 519 2.54 -17.13 -17.72
C VAL A 519 2.26 -16.00 -18.69
N MET A 520 3.29 -15.39 -19.29
CA MET A 520 3.08 -14.27 -20.22
C MET A 520 2.57 -14.78 -21.58
N ILE A 521 1.49 -14.18 -22.08
CA ILE A 521 0.91 -14.43 -23.40
C ILE A 521 1.21 -13.24 -24.31
N VAL A 522 2.04 -13.45 -25.32
CA VAL A 522 2.37 -12.43 -26.33
C VAL A 522 1.49 -12.57 -27.57
N GLN A 523 1.33 -11.48 -28.34
CA GLN A 523 0.72 -11.58 -29.67
C GLN A 523 1.62 -12.42 -30.60
N ASP A 524 1.05 -13.34 -31.38
CA ASP A 524 1.84 -14.08 -32.39
C ASP A 524 2.39 -13.13 -33.47
N THR A 525 1.56 -12.19 -33.93
CA THR A 525 1.96 -11.13 -34.86
C THR A 525 1.86 -9.76 -34.21
N ARG A 526 2.90 -8.94 -34.36
CA ARG A 526 2.88 -7.53 -33.94
C ARG A 526 1.86 -6.76 -34.77
N ARG A 527 0.89 -6.14 -34.11
CA ARG A 527 -0.08 -5.22 -34.74
C ARG A 527 0.64 -3.96 -35.22
N PRO A 528 0.62 -3.62 -36.52
CA PRO A 528 1.19 -2.37 -37.02
C PRO A 528 0.35 -1.18 -36.53
N LYS A 529 0.99 -0.16 -35.96
CA LYS A 529 0.36 1.11 -35.54
C LYS A 529 -0.77 0.97 -34.49
N GLU A 530 -0.71 -0.04 -33.61
CA GLU A 530 -1.54 -0.04 -32.41
C GLU A 530 -0.92 0.86 -31.35
N TYR A 531 -1.73 1.78 -30.81
CA TYR A 531 -1.38 2.66 -29.70
C TYR A 531 -2.37 2.43 -28.57
N THR A 532 -1.86 2.10 -27.38
CA THR A 532 -2.66 1.87 -26.18
C THR A 532 -2.10 2.76 -25.07
N ALA A 533 -2.98 3.43 -24.32
CA ALA A 533 -2.56 4.16 -23.13
C ALA A 533 -2.04 3.17 -22.09
N LEU A 534 -0.80 3.34 -21.62
CA LEU A 534 -0.20 2.51 -20.59
C LEU A 534 -0.05 3.32 -19.29
N VAL A 535 -0.64 2.82 -18.21
CA VAL A 535 -0.43 3.34 -16.85
C VAL A 535 0.81 2.65 -16.29
N SER A 536 1.83 3.46 -16.00
CA SER A 536 3.22 3.03 -15.73
C SER A 536 3.64 3.31 -14.28
N PHE A 537 2.92 2.77 -13.29
CA PHE A 537 3.30 2.86 -11.88
C PHE A 537 2.89 1.61 -11.08
N GLY A 538 3.87 1.03 -10.37
CA GLY A 538 3.69 0.19 -9.18
C GLY A 538 2.94 -1.14 -9.34
N GLY A 539 3.58 -2.23 -8.93
CA GLY A 539 2.81 -3.42 -8.55
C GLY A 539 1.93 -3.08 -7.35
N THR A 540 0.61 -3.20 -7.49
CA THR A 540 -0.30 -3.09 -6.35
C THR A 540 -0.29 -4.37 -5.53
N LYS A 541 -0.77 -4.31 -4.28
CA LYS A 541 -0.98 -5.51 -3.46
C LYS A 541 -1.90 -6.45 -4.23
N HIS A 542 -1.57 -7.74 -4.34
CA HIS A 542 -2.24 -8.66 -5.26
C HIS A 542 -3.77 -8.72 -5.10
N TYR A 543 -4.29 -8.50 -3.90
CA TYR A 543 -5.73 -8.47 -3.59
C TYR A 543 -6.45 -7.19 -4.06
N LEU A 544 -5.72 -6.16 -4.46
CA LEU A 544 -6.24 -4.93 -5.07
C LEU A 544 -6.14 -4.93 -6.61
N GLN A 545 -5.40 -5.88 -7.18
CA GLN A 545 -5.08 -5.92 -8.62
C GLN A 545 -6.33 -5.94 -9.49
N ASP A 546 -7.32 -6.78 -9.18
CA ASP A 546 -8.56 -6.87 -9.96
C ASP A 546 -9.41 -5.60 -9.91
N ALA A 547 -9.36 -4.84 -8.80
CA ALA A 547 -10.06 -3.56 -8.70
C ALA A 547 -9.33 -2.48 -9.51
N GLN A 548 -8.01 -2.36 -9.35
CA GLN A 548 -7.17 -1.42 -10.09
C GLN A 548 -7.25 -1.67 -11.61
N MET A 549 -7.09 -2.92 -12.05
CA MET A 549 -7.12 -3.28 -13.47
C MET A 549 -8.49 -3.02 -14.11
N ARG A 550 -9.60 -3.18 -13.37
CA ARG A 550 -10.93 -2.79 -13.86
C ARG A 550 -11.05 -1.29 -14.07
N MET A 551 -10.51 -0.45 -13.18
CA MET A 551 -10.50 1.00 -13.36
C MET A 551 -9.62 1.43 -14.55
N VAL A 552 -8.39 0.90 -14.64
CA VAL A 552 -7.46 1.19 -15.75
C VAL A 552 -8.07 0.82 -17.10
N ARG A 553 -8.66 -0.38 -17.21
CA ARG A 553 -9.32 -0.85 -18.45
C ARG A 553 -10.63 -0.13 -18.75
N GLY A 554 -11.35 0.34 -17.73
CA GLY A 554 -12.51 1.22 -17.89
C GLY A 554 -12.18 2.54 -18.59
N MET A 555 -10.94 3.02 -18.44
CA MET A 555 -10.40 4.20 -19.14
C MET A 555 -9.80 3.87 -20.52
N ALA A 556 -10.07 2.68 -21.07
CA ALA A 556 -9.44 2.15 -22.29
C ALA A 556 -7.89 2.13 -22.25
N ALA A 557 -7.32 2.11 -21.04
CA ALA A 557 -5.90 1.97 -20.80
C ALA A 557 -5.56 0.55 -20.33
N ASP A 558 -4.28 0.26 -20.20
CA ASP A 558 -3.76 -1.01 -19.69
C ASP A 558 -2.52 -0.73 -18.81
N THR A 559 -2.04 -1.69 -18.03
CA THR A 559 -0.78 -1.52 -17.28
C THR A 559 0.41 -1.94 -18.13
N GLY A 560 1.49 -1.19 -18.05
CA GLY A 560 2.72 -1.55 -18.76
C GLY A 560 3.90 -0.83 -18.13
N PHE A 561 5.07 -1.46 -18.20
CA PHE A 561 6.34 -0.99 -17.62
C PHE A 561 6.43 -1.24 -16.10
N THR A 562 7.08 -2.34 -15.75
CA THR A 562 7.67 -2.63 -14.44
C THR A 562 9.19 -2.50 -14.53
N TRP A 563 9.88 -2.11 -13.46
CA TRP A 563 11.33 -2.18 -13.40
C TRP A 563 11.73 -3.51 -12.77
N GLY A 564 12.19 -4.48 -13.58
CA GLY A 564 12.50 -5.84 -13.09
C GLY A 564 13.46 -6.62 -13.99
N GLY A 565 14.02 -7.70 -13.42
CA GLY A 565 14.87 -8.67 -14.14
C GLY A 565 14.15 -9.95 -14.56
N ASP A 566 12.89 -10.12 -14.14
CA ASP A 566 12.03 -11.24 -14.54
C ASP A 566 11.37 -11.01 -15.91
N VAL A 567 10.70 -12.03 -16.45
CA VAL A 567 9.88 -11.89 -17.65
C VAL A 567 8.66 -11.04 -17.34
N ASP A 568 8.70 -9.78 -17.73
CA ASP A 568 7.61 -8.83 -17.55
C ASP A 568 7.15 -8.18 -18.88
N ASN A 569 6.15 -7.31 -18.79
CA ASN A 569 5.63 -6.58 -19.94
C ASN A 569 6.51 -5.38 -20.36
N SER A 570 7.64 -5.16 -19.66
CA SER A 570 8.58 -4.09 -19.93
C SER A 570 9.69 -4.60 -20.86
N LEU A 571 9.77 -4.03 -22.06
CA LEU A 571 10.94 -4.04 -22.96
C LEU A 571 11.51 -5.40 -23.45
N ASN A 572 11.17 -6.54 -22.84
CA ASN A 572 11.53 -7.91 -23.26
C ASN A 572 10.63 -8.45 -24.40
N ILE A 573 9.69 -7.63 -24.87
CA ILE A 573 9.11 -7.80 -26.21
C ILE A 573 10.24 -7.60 -27.24
N PRO A 574 10.45 -8.50 -28.21
CA PRO A 574 11.47 -8.33 -29.25
C PRO A 574 11.33 -7.00 -30.03
N ARG A 575 12.08 -5.98 -29.59
CA ARG A 575 12.22 -4.64 -30.19
C ARG A 575 10.90 -3.96 -30.60
N GLY A 576 10.26 -3.22 -29.68
CA GLY A 576 9.53 -2.03 -30.10
C GLY A 576 8.29 -1.56 -29.32
N SER A 577 8.30 -1.59 -27.99
CA SER A 577 7.36 -0.78 -27.21
C SER A 577 7.71 0.70 -27.37
N PHE A 578 6.81 1.50 -27.96
CA PHE A 578 6.97 2.95 -28.06
C PHE A 578 6.22 3.62 -26.91
N GLY A 579 6.90 3.82 -25.78
CA GLY A 579 6.43 4.72 -24.73
C GLY A 579 6.97 6.13 -25.00
N VAL A 580 6.12 7.15 -24.89
CA VAL A 580 6.55 8.55 -24.90
C VAL A 580 7.10 8.89 -23.50
N TYR A 581 8.29 8.38 -23.21
CA TYR A 581 9.03 8.73 -21.99
C TYR A 581 9.86 9.99 -22.27
N TRP A 582 9.39 11.13 -21.79
CA TRP A 582 10.14 12.39 -21.78
C TRP A 582 11.27 12.35 -20.76
N TYR A 583 12.34 11.64 -21.11
CA TYR A 583 13.67 12.00 -20.68
C TYR A 583 14.28 12.87 -21.76
N ASP A 584 14.91 13.99 -21.41
CA ASP A 584 15.90 14.57 -22.30
C ASP A 584 17.07 13.59 -22.41
N ARG A 585 17.04 12.76 -23.47
CA ARG A 585 18.11 11.81 -23.78
C ARG A 585 19.26 12.48 -24.52
N GLY A 586 19.27 13.81 -24.61
CA GLY A 586 20.08 14.56 -25.54
C GLY A 586 19.43 14.67 -26.93
N PRO A 587 20.04 15.47 -27.81
CA PRO A 587 19.52 15.76 -29.14
C PRO A 587 19.38 14.51 -30.03
N THR A 588 18.33 14.49 -30.85
CA THR A 588 18.04 13.43 -31.82
C THR A 588 18.40 13.81 -33.27
N THR A 589 18.51 15.11 -33.56
CA THR A 589 18.97 15.69 -34.84
C THR A 589 20.49 15.68 -34.94
N THR A 590 21.03 15.58 -36.16
CA THR A 590 22.48 15.63 -36.39
C THR A 590 23.11 16.94 -35.93
N GLU A 591 22.54 18.11 -36.23
CA GLU A 591 23.10 19.41 -35.81
C GLU A 591 23.16 19.53 -34.28
N GLY A 592 22.06 19.18 -33.60
CA GLY A 592 22.03 19.12 -32.14
C GLY A 592 23.08 18.15 -31.57
N MET A 593 23.26 16.98 -32.19
CA MET A 593 24.27 16.00 -31.78
C MET A 593 25.69 16.56 -31.85
N GLU A 594 26.05 17.20 -32.98
CA GLU A 594 27.35 17.85 -33.12
C GLU A 594 27.51 19.01 -32.13
N GLN A 595 26.46 19.80 -31.90
CA GLN A 595 26.48 20.89 -30.93
C GLN A 595 26.75 20.38 -29.50
N ALA A 596 26.08 19.30 -29.08
CA ALA A 596 26.30 18.69 -27.76
C ALA A 596 27.69 18.04 -27.64
N ILE A 597 28.21 17.43 -28.71
CA ILE A 597 29.59 16.93 -28.77
C ILE A 597 30.60 18.07 -28.65
N ALA A 598 30.41 19.17 -29.40
CA ALA A 598 31.29 20.33 -29.38
C ALA A 598 31.25 21.07 -28.03
N ASP A 599 30.08 21.15 -27.40
CA ASP A 599 29.93 21.70 -26.04
C ASP A 599 30.64 20.83 -24.99
N TYR A 600 30.56 19.50 -25.09
CA TYR A 600 31.33 18.59 -24.24
C TYR A 600 32.84 18.71 -24.48
N GLN A 601 33.30 18.74 -25.74
CA GLN A 601 34.71 18.94 -26.06
C GLN A 601 35.25 20.27 -25.52
N ARG A 602 34.41 21.31 -25.46
CA ARG A 602 34.76 22.63 -24.91
C ARG A 602 34.77 22.69 -23.38
N LYS A 603 33.83 21.99 -22.72
CA LYS A 603 33.61 22.09 -21.26
C LYS A 603 34.24 20.95 -20.45
N GLY A 604 34.47 19.79 -21.06
CA GLY A 604 34.89 18.55 -20.39
C GLY A 604 33.81 17.89 -19.52
N ASP A 605 32.64 18.51 -19.37
CA ASP A 605 31.56 18.08 -18.47
C ASP A 605 30.85 16.82 -18.99
N PHE A 606 31.26 15.68 -18.44
CA PHE A 606 30.70 14.38 -18.78
C PHE A 606 29.31 14.15 -18.17
N GLU A 607 28.93 14.83 -17.09
CA GLU A 607 27.66 14.56 -16.41
C GLU A 607 26.49 15.17 -17.18
N SER A 608 26.61 16.40 -17.68
CA SER A 608 25.57 17.05 -18.49
C SER A 608 25.38 16.46 -19.90
N LEU A 609 26.25 15.55 -20.35
CA LEU A 609 26.07 14.84 -21.62
C LEU A 609 24.82 13.92 -21.59
N GLY A 610 23.85 14.22 -22.46
CA GLY A 610 22.69 13.36 -22.70
C GLY A 610 23.06 11.96 -23.19
N TYR A 611 22.21 10.96 -22.90
CA TYR A 611 22.44 9.55 -23.20
C TYR A 611 22.78 9.27 -24.68
N LEU A 612 22.08 9.89 -25.62
CA LEU A 612 22.31 9.72 -27.06
C LEU A 612 23.67 10.29 -27.47
N THR A 613 24.08 11.41 -26.88
CA THR A 613 25.41 12.00 -27.11
C THR A 613 26.52 11.14 -26.53
N LYS A 614 26.35 10.57 -25.33
CA LYS A 614 27.27 9.55 -24.77
C LYS A 614 27.38 8.36 -25.71
N LYS A 615 26.25 7.82 -26.16
CA LYS A 615 26.19 6.67 -27.10
C LYS A 615 26.88 6.96 -28.44
N GLU A 616 26.73 8.17 -28.98
CA GLU A 616 27.36 8.57 -30.23
C GLU A 616 28.87 8.81 -30.08
N LEU A 617 29.30 9.45 -28.99
CA LEU A 617 30.71 9.59 -28.62
C LEU A 617 31.39 8.22 -28.47
N PHE A 618 30.72 7.24 -27.85
CA PHE A 618 31.21 5.86 -27.77
C PHE A 618 31.44 5.25 -29.16
N LYS A 619 30.47 5.34 -30.08
CA LYS A 619 30.62 4.82 -31.45
C LYS A 619 31.79 5.46 -32.20
N ARG A 620 31.98 6.77 -32.05
CA ARG A 620 33.00 7.54 -32.77
C ARG A 620 34.41 7.32 -32.26
N THR A 621 34.56 7.11 -30.94
CA THR A 621 35.87 7.09 -30.28
C THR A 621 36.30 5.70 -29.79
N GLY A 622 35.35 4.77 -29.59
CA GLY A 622 35.58 3.51 -28.88
C GLY A 622 35.85 3.68 -27.37
N ASP A 623 35.83 4.91 -26.84
CA ASP A 623 36.22 5.19 -25.45
C ASP A 623 35.14 4.70 -24.47
N LYS A 624 35.50 3.66 -23.72
CA LYS A 624 34.61 2.98 -22.77
C LYS A 624 34.07 3.87 -21.66
N LYS A 625 34.63 5.06 -21.40
CA LYS A 625 34.04 5.99 -20.41
C LYS A 625 32.62 6.42 -20.79
N PHE A 626 32.33 6.51 -22.10
CA PHE A 626 30.99 6.79 -22.61
C PHE A 626 30.06 5.56 -22.60
N CYS A 627 30.61 4.36 -22.35
CA CYS A 627 29.90 3.09 -22.21
C CYS A 627 29.92 2.63 -20.74
N ASN A 628 29.45 3.50 -19.84
CA ASN A 628 29.54 3.26 -18.40
C ASN A 628 28.51 2.21 -17.94
N GLU A 629 28.98 1.02 -17.53
CA GLU A 629 28.14 -0.15 -17.18
C GLU A 629 27.15 0.11 -16.03
N ARG A 630 27.39 1.13 -15.19
CA ARG A 630 26.43 1.56 -14.14
C ARG A 630 25.10 2.10 -14.66
N LEU A 631 24.99 2.45 -15.96
CA LEU A 631 23.70 2.79 -16.61
C LEU A 631 23.06 1.58 -17.32
N LEU A 632 23.72 0.41 -17.31
CA LEU A 632 23.24 -0.84 -17.89
C LEU A 632 22.86 -1.89 -16.84
N SER A 633 23.07 -1.62 -15.54
CA SER A 633 22.77 -2.56 -14.45
C SER A 633 21.28 -2.82 -14.21
N THR A 634 20.38 -2.14 -14.92
CA THR A 634 18.94 -2.45 -14.98
C THR A 634 18.55 -3.41 -16.12
N THR A 635 19.51 -3.86 -16.94
CA THR A 635 19.28 -4.87 -17.99
C THR A 635 20.45 -5.86 -18.08
N GLN A 636 20.47 -6.86 -17.20
CA GLN A 636 21.31 -8.04 -17.39
C GLN A 636 20.72 -8.94 -18.48
N GLY A 637 21.23 -8.81 -19.70
CA GLY A 637 20.89 -9.71 -20.81
C GLY A 637 21.53 -9.26 -22.12
N PHE A 638 22.25 -10.17 -22.79
CA PHE A 638 22.93 -9.99 -24.07
C PHE A 638 24.16 -9.06 -24.12
N CYS A 639 25.32 -9.64 -23.85
CA CYS A 639 26.54 -9.32 -24.62
C CYS A 639 27.37 -10.58 -24.96
N GLU A 640 26.71 -11.67 -25.38
CA GLU A 640 27.37 -12.79 -26.04
C GLU A 640 27.20 -12.69 -27.56
N ARG A 641 28.17 -12.06 -28.23
CA ARG A 641 28.56 -12.27 -29.65
C ARG A 641 29.71 -11.35 -30.07
N CYS A 642 30.94 -11.74 -29.71
CA CYS A 642 32.12 -11.40 -30.52
C CYS A 642 33.24 -12.43 -30.24
N PRO A 643 33.40 -13.47 -31.08
CA PRO A 643 34.33 -14.55 -30.80
C PRO A 643 35.73 -14.27 -31.38
N THR A 644 36.57 -13.51 -30.66
CA THR A 644 38.04 -13.56 -30.79
C THR A 644 38.70 -12.79 -29.64
N LEU A 645 39.96 -13.16 -29.31
CA LEU A 645 40.83 -12.53 -28.30
C LEU A 645 40.47 -12.76 -26.82
N CYS A 646 40.36 -14.04 -26.42
CA CYS A 646 40.75 -14.46 -25.07
C CYS A 646 42.20 -14.97 -25.07
N ALA A 647 43.14 -14.21 -24.48
CA ALA A 647 44.43 -14.73 -24.05
C ALA A 647 45.03 -13.91 -22.90
N LEU A 648 45.58 -14.62 -21.89
CA LEU A 648 46.55 -14.14 -20.88
C LEU A 648 46.10 -13.29 -19.67
N ARG A 649 45.47 -14.01 -18.71
CA ARG A 649 45.87 -14.15 -17.28
C ARG A 649 45.81 -12.93 -16.29
N PRO A 650 45.80 -13.19 -14.95
CA PRO A 650 45.13 -12.32 -13.97
C PRO A 650 46.07 -11.67 -12.92
N ALA A 651 45.55 -10.72 -12.12
CA ALA A 651 45.60 -10.75 -10.65
C ALA A 651 45.08 -9.47 -9.92
N THR A 652 44.75 -9.67 -8.63
CA THR A 652 44.73 -8.70 -7.50
C THR A 652 43.74 -7.52 -7.47
N ARG A 653 42.82 -7.58 -6.49
CA ARG A 653 42.13 -6.43 -5.88
C ARG A 653 43.10 -5.64 -4.99
N ARG A 654 43.01 -4.30 -5.01
CA ARG A 654 43.33 -3.43 -3.86
C ARG A 654 42.34 -2.26 -3.81
N ALA A 655 41.94 -1.88 -2.59
CA ALA A 655 41.14 -0.69 -2.34
C ALA A 655 42.02 0.56 -2.29
N ILE A 656 41.50 1.70 -2.76
CA ILE A 656 42.07 3.03 -2.50
C ILE A 656 40.91 4.00 -2.27
N THR A 657 40.92 4.66 -1.11
CA THR A 657 40.07 5.80 -0.73
C THR A 657 40.58 7.08 -1.37
N TRP A 658 39.67 7.99 -1.76
CA TRP A 658 40.02 9.37 -2.11
C TRP A 658 39.03 10.37 -1.53
N THR A 659 39.55 11.28 -0.72
CA THR A 659 38.92 12.55 -0.31
C THR A 659 39.10 13.59 -1.41
N THR A 660 38.09 14.44 -1.62
CA THR A 660 38.24 15.66 -2.43
C THR A 660 37.62 16.87 -1.76
N THR A 661 38.41 17.94 -1.71
CA THR A 661 38.09 19.25 -1.13
C THR A 661 37.23 20.06 -2.10
N SER A 662 36.19 20.72 -1.59
CA SER A 662 35.35 21.65 -2.36
C SER A 662 35.97 23.05 -2.43
N SER A 663 35.87 23.71 -3.59
CA SER A 663 36.09 25.16 -3.73
C SER A 663 34.91 25.83 -4.46
N VAL A 664 34.54 27.02 -3.98
CA VAL A 664 33.32 27.73 -4.37
C VAL A 664 33.62 28.82 -5.40
N MET A 665 32.77 28.99 -6.42
CA MET A 665 32.73 30.22 -7.22
C MET A 665 31.32 30.76 -7.43
N ARG A 666 31.14 32.05 -7.15
CA ARG A 666 29.92 32.83 -7.41
C ARG A 666 29.90 33.31 -8.87
N ALA A 667 28.74 33.28 -9.51
CA ALA A 667 28.51 34.02 -10.76
C ALA A 667 27.96 35.44 -10.48
N ARG A 668 28.37 36.41 -11.29
CA ARG A 668 27.78 37.77 -11.37
C ARG A 668 27.15 37.97 -12.75
N SER A 669 25.98 38.61 -12.79
CA SER A 669 25.34 39.06 -14.04
C SER A 669 26.03 40.31 -14.61
N PRO A 670 25.91 40.55 -15.93
CA PRO A 670 25.96 41.88 -16.52
C PRO A 670 24.61 42.30 -17.12
N LEU A 671 24.43 43.62 -17.27
CA LEU A 671 23.22 44.30 -17.78
C LEU A 671 23.56 45.07 -19.08
N THR A 672 22.52 45.67 -19.68
CA THR A 672 22.51 46.65 -20.80
C THR A 672 22.64 46.12 -22.24
N ALA A 673 22.12 46.78 -23.29
CA ALA A 673 20.79 47.41 -23.56
C ALA A 673 20.87 48.20 -24.89
N THR A 674 19.83 48.17 -25.76
CA THR A 674 19.44 49.35 -26.58
C THR A 674 18.06 49.23 -27.29
N ARG A 675 17.52 50.40 -27.66
CA ARG A 675 16.21 50.74 -28.29
C ARG A 675 16.02 50.14 -29.71
N SER A 676 14.88 50.18 -30.41
CA SER A 676 13.66 51.04 -30.37
C SER A 676 12.43 50.24 -30.92
N THR A 677 11.22 50.75 -31.24
CA THR A 677 10.63 52.10 -31.45
C THR A 677 9.17 52.16 -30.93
N SER A 678 8.28 53.03 -31.43
CA SER A 678 6.87 53.17 -30.96
C SER A 678 5.87 53.73 -31.99
N ILE A 679 4.62 53.25 -31.90
CA ILE A 679 3.33 53.86 -32.33
C ILE A 679 2.23 53.22 -31.42
N GLY A 680 1.15 53.85 -30.95
CA GLY A 680 0.74 55.27 -30.94
C GLY A 680 -0.80 55.45 -30.96
N VAL A 681 -1.33 56.54 -30.36
CA VAL A 681 -2.74 57.05 -30.47
C VAL A 681 -3.81 56.21 -29.70
N ARG A 682 -4.75 56.72 -28.87
CA ARG A 682 -5.26 58.06 -28.46
C ARG A 682 -5.81 58.02 -27.00
N GLY A 683 -5.84 59.17 -26.30
CA GLY A 683 -6.56 59.36 -25.00
C GLY A 683 -8.04 59.79 -25.20
N PRO A 684 -8.67 60.60 -24.31
CA PRO A 684 -8.16 61.30 -23.11
C PRO A 684 -9.05 61.18 -21.84
N TRP A 685 -8.68 61.82 -20.72
CA TRP A 685 -9.55 62.64 -19.82
C TRP A 685 -8.64 63.55 -18.95
N ARG A 686 -9.17 64.64 -18.37
CA ARG A 686 -8.39 65.83 -17.95
C ARG A 686 -8.84 66.43 -16.60
N ASN A 687 -7.96 67.25 -15.99
CA ASN A 687 -8.17 68.19 -14.86
C ASN A 687 -8.28 67.56 -13.45
N SER A 688 -7.81 68.16 -12.33
CA SER A 688 -6.94 69.34 -12.10
C SER A 688 -6.53 69.48 -10.60
N VAL A 689 -5.23 69.74 -10.33
CA VAL A 689 -4.60 70.86 -9.55
C VAL A 689 -5.50 71.72 -8.60
N PRO A 690 -5.03 72.29 -7.45
CA PRO A 690 -3.64 72.44 -6.92
C PRO A 690 -3.39 71.94 -5.48
N GLY A 691 -2.11 71.95 -5.08
CA GLY A 691 -1.62 71.72 -3.72
C GLY A 691 -0.11 71.54 -3.72
#